data_AF-A0A958GUZ0-F1
#
_entry.id   AF-A0A958GUZ0-F1
#
_cell.length_a   1.000
_cell.length_b   1.000
_cell.length_c   1.000
_cell.angle_alpha   90.00
_cell.angle_beta   90.00
_cell.angle_gamma   90.00
#
_symmetry.space_group_name_H-M   'P 1'
#
loop_
_entity.id
_entity.type
_entity.pdbx_description
1 polymer ?
#
loop_
_entity_poly.entity_id
_entity_poly.type
_entity_poly.pdbx_seq_one_letter_code
_entity_poly.pdbx_strand_id
1 'polypeptide(L)'
;MTCLAGLLALGLVGGQGRWPVARAQTPDGATLYLPWAGRHHRSEPSLRVLRPPTIRGLAYAPGEDALWAATPNGALRWEADADLARYSTFTRADGLVAEDLSGVMVDTAGRVWVAGVGGISRREADGRWTSWGAAAGLPREAGSNTVEVLALAEGPAGRMLAGTKAGLVELGPDGRWAPLAGGPSSGWVRGIAVDAARGEIALATGLDGQRRLADGSWLHYEVGNSGADAVHFDAAGNLWIGGRTLSVWWRIDGRREDFALPTFIVWALAQDDSGALWCGTDAGLSRRDSDGSWQHLLPSGGDHAMRVTALTTKGTTLWAGRTDGNLSRGEAGGDWTTHRVDGIPLGADVLSLGGAGEAWIGGDAGLARLAPDGGWRWYGQQAGLRGTSVASIVLDSAGRAWVGTEGNDGGPPFAGLFSIEPDGRLIDRSPPDLNDRTPTLGLLTPDGSVWHLLGCTQLLVDRPDGRRERIDPPAPMCADAAAVDGADGTIWWQGGGDALVGLGPQGDWRTLPTDGRIGDLLDLDAAFDGGLWLLGARGLLQRDASGAERMWTANALGFEVSSRGELLGAELGVGRAGTLAVAHRRGLGLRESDGSWLHLSQAELTAIDPAFAVNPSPLANVHDLELAADGSVWIAAGNQVARLAR
;
A
#
# COMPACT_ATOMS: atom_id res chain seq x y z
N MET A 1 -7.71 -36.56 -24.69
CA MET A 1 -8.77 -36.89 -23.70
C MET A 1 -8.31 -37.88 -22.62
N THR A 2 -6.99 -38.01 -22.37
CA THR A 2 -6.42 -38.93 -21.36
C THR A 2 -5.57 -38.23 -20.29
N CYS A 3 -5.77 -36.93 -20.06
CA CYS A 3 -5.16 -36.19 -18.95
C CYS A 3 -6.15 -35.65 -17.91
N LEU A 4 -7.47 -35.86 -18.07
CA LEU A 4 -8.46 -35.38 -17.10
C LEU A 4 -8.83 -36.40 -16.01
N ALA A 5 -8.35 -37.65 -16.11
CA ALA A 5 -8.77 -38.73 -15.20
C ALA A 5 -7.87 -38.91 -13.97
N GLY A 6 -6.70 -38.25 -13.91
CA GLY A 6 -5.79 -38.33 -12.75
C GLY A 6 -6.11 -37.37 -11.60
N LEU A 7 -6.89 -36.31 -11.86
CA LEU A 7 -7.20 -35.25 -10.88
C LEU A 7 -8.44 -35.53 -10.01
N LEU A 8 -9.25 -36.54 -10.35
CA LEU A 8 -10.48 -36.87 -9.63
C LEU A 8 -10.32 -38.00 -8.59
N ALA A 9 -9.12 -38.56 -8.43
CA ALA A 9 -8.86 -39.67 -7.50
C ALA A 9 -8.38 -39.23 -6.11
N LEU A 10 -8.06 -37.95 -5.91
CA LEU A 10 -7.75 -37.38 -4.59
C LEU A 10 -9.00 -36.67 -4.06
N GLY A 11 -9.87 -37.43 -3.39
CA GLY A 11 -11.02 -36.88 -2.70
C GLY A 11 -10.60 -35.84 -1.67
N LEU A 12 -10.69 -34.56 -2.04
CA LEU A 12 -10.55 -33.43 -1.14
C LEU A 12 -11.79 -33.37 -0.24
N VAL A 13 -11.62 -33.94 0.96
CA VAL A 13 -12.44 -33.61 2.13
C VAL A 13 -12.35 -32.10 2.34
N GLY A 14 -13.50 -31.45 2.51
CA GLY A 14 -13.57 -30.03 2.82
C GLY A 14 -12.76 -29.68 4.07
N GLY A 15 -11.67 -28.94 3.87
CA GLY A 15 -10.81 -28.38 4.90
C GLY A 15 -10.21 -27.07 4.40
N GLN A 16 -10.20 -26.06 5.25
CA GLN A 16 -9.60 -24.76 4.96
C GLN A 16 -8.06 -24.85 4.97
N GLY A 17 -7.46 -25.38 3.89
CA GLY A 17 -6.01 -25.47 3.71
C GLY A 17 -5.38 -24.09 3.43
N ARG A 18 -4.21 -23.84 4.01
CA ARG A 18 -3.50 -22.55 4.21
C ARG A 18 -2.02 -22.68 3.77
N TRP A 19 -1.33 -21.58 3.43
CA TRP A 19 -0.20 -21.57 2.48
C TRP A 19 1.00 -20.66 2.89
N PRO A 20 2.29 -20.98 2.59
CA PRO A 20 3.50 -20.60 3.39
C PRO A 20 4.76 -19.98 2.67
N VAL A 21 5.94 -19.97 3.36
CA VAL A 21 7.20 -19.16 3.18
C VAL A 21 8.46 -20.01 2.92
N ALA A 22 9.52 -19.50 2.24
CA ALA A 22 10.76 -20.25 1.95
C ALA A 22 12.10 -19.52 2.14
N ARG A 23 13.14 -20.29 2.52
CA ARG A 23 14.28 -19.81 3.30
C ARG A 23 15.67 -20.48 3.12
N ALA A 24 16.71 -19.80 2.61
CA ALA A 24 18.11 -20.22 2.76
C ALA A 24 19.11 -19.16 3.28
N GLN A 25 20.16 -19.60 4.00
CA GLN A 25 21.23 -18.75 4.57
C GLN A 25 22.56 -18.93 3.83
N THR A 26 23.33 -17.84 3.66
CA THR A 26 24.70 -17.89 3.13
C THR A 26 25.76 -17.84 4.25
N PRO A 27 26.97 -18.40 4.05
CA PRO A 27 28.03 -18.49 5.08
C PRO A 27 28.60 -17.14 5.58
N ASP A 28 28.37 -16.04 4.85
CA ASP A 28 28.75 -14.67 5.21
C ASP A 28 27.71 -13.95 6.10
N GLY A 29 26.59 -14.63 6.40
CA GLY A 29 25.61 -14.16 7.36
C GLY A 29 24.61 -13.16 6.81
N ALA A 30 24.38 -13.15 5.49
CA ALA A 30 23.14 -12.64 4.91
C ALA A 30 22.03 -13.69 5.08
N THR A 31 20.88 -13.25 5.60
CA THR A 31 19.67 -14.05 5.83
C THR A 31 18.57 -13.44 4.98
N LEU A 32 17.77 -14.27 4.30
CA LEU A 32 17.03 -13.78 3.15
C LEU A 32 15.80 -14.59 2.72
N TYR A 33 14.58 -14.09 2.96
CA TYR A 33 13.36 -14.90 2.93
C TYR A 33 12.13 -14.32 2.19
N LEU A 34 11.17 -15.21 1.85
CA LEU A 34 10.03 -15.09 0.90
C LEU A 34 8.65 -15.52 1.46
N PRO A 35 7.52 -14.86 1.12
CA PRO A 35 6.14 -15.39 1.25
C PRO A 35 5.31 -15.48 -0.07
N TRP A 36 4.23 -16.29 -0.05
CA TRP A 36 3.44 -16.87 -1.17
C TRP A 36 2.30 -16.05 -1.85
N ALA A 37 1.87 -16.62 -3.00
CA ALA A 37 0.90 -16.25 -4.04
C ALA A 37 -0.35 -17.20 -4.24
N GLY A 38 -1.61 -16.75 -3.99
CA GLY A 38 -2.78 -17.12 -4.84
C GLY A 38 -4.09 -17.81 -4.31
N ARG A 39 -5.20 -17.04 -4.25
CA ARG A 39 -6.67 -17.31 -4.47
C ARG A 39 -7.59 -18.10 -3.49
N HIS A 40 -8.58 -17.37 -2.93
CA HIS A 40 -10.01 -17.76 -2.92
C HIS A 40 -10.95 -16.53 -2.95
N HIS A 41 -11.79 -16.45 -3.99
CA HIS A 41 -12.99 -15.62 -3.98
C HIS A 41 -13.98 -16.13 -2.91
N ARG A 42 -14.11 -15.40 -1.81
CA ARG A 42 -15.41 -15.15 -1.16
C ARG A 42 -15.54 -13.66 -0.95
N SER A 43 -16.67 -13.14 -1.39
CA SER A 43 -17.08 -11.75 -1.32
C SER A 43 -17.02 -11.22 0.11
N GLU A 44 -15.95 -10.48 0.44
CA GLU A 44 -15.96 -9.41 1.44
C GLU A 44 -15.29 -8.17 0.80
N PRO A 45 -15.91 -6.97 0.89
CA PRO A 45 -15.44 -5.81 0.13
C PRO A 45 -14.34 -5.06 0.89
N SER A 46 -13.07 -5.37 0.60
CA SER A 46 -11.96 -4.45 0.88
C SER A 46 -10.67 -4.88 0.17
N LEU A 47 -10.65 -4.75 -1.16
CA LEU A 47 -9.41 -4.61 -1.93
C LEU A 47 -9.06 -3.12 -1.99
N ARG A 48 -7.92 -2.71 -1.43
CA ARG A 48 -7.37 -1.35 -1.62
C ARG A 48 -5.94 -1.45 -2.12
N VAL A 49 -5.84 -1.27 -3.43
CA VAL A 49 -4.64 -1.08 -4.24
C VAL A 49 -3.73 0.01 -3.64
N LEU A 50 -2.46 -0.30 -3.42
CA LEU A 50 -1.41 0.67 -3.17
C LEU A 50 -1.05 1.36 -4.51
N ARG A 51 -1.43 2.62 -4.67
CA ARG A 51 -0.66 3.56 -5.51
C ARG A 51 0.13 4.43 -4.52
N PRO A 52 1.33 4.95 -4.87
CA PRO A 52 1.85 6.10 -4.15
C PRO A 52 0.71 7.11 -4.00
N PRO A 53 0.41 7.54 -2.77
CA PRO A 53 -0.95 7.87 -2.40
C PRO A 53 -1.34 9.12 -3.17
N THR A 54 -2.26 8.97 -4.13
CA THR A 54 -2.72 10.07 -4.98
C THR A 54 -3.02 11.27 -4.09
N ILE A 55 -2.39 12.41 -4.36
CA ILE A 55 -2.68 13.63 -3.63
C ILE A 55 -4.05 14.12 -4.11
N ARG A 56 -5.07 13.91 -3.28
CA ARG A 56 -6.47 14.20 -3.62
C ARG A 56 -6.88 15.63 -3.27
N GLY A 57 -6.21 16.23 -2.30
CA GLY A 57 -6.39 17.63 -1.94
C GLY A 57 -5.09 18.24 -1.45
N LEU A 58 -4.94 19.54 -1.67
CA LEU A 58 -3.83 20.35 -1.17
C LEU A 58 -4.38 21.63 -0.56
N ALA A 59 -3.78 22.07 0.54
CA ALA A 59 -4.07 23.36 1.14
C ALA A 59 -2.81 23.95 1.77
N TYR A 60 -2.52 25.21 1.47
CA TYR A 60 -1.51 25.98 2.17
C TYR A 60 -2.12 26.60 3.44
N ALA A 61 -1.40 26.50 4.56
CA ALA A 61 -1.76 27.00 5.87
C ALA A 61 -0.85 28.19 6.25
N PRO A 62 -1.28 29.45 6.00
CA PRO A 62 -0.41 30.61 6.18
C PRO A 62 0.07 30.82 7.63
N GLY A 63 -0.76 30.46 8.60
CA GLY A 63 -0.46 30.67 10.03
C GLY A 63 0.68 29.80 10.56
N GLU A 64 0.98 28.68 9.90
CA GLU A 64 2.09 27.78 10.24
C GLU A 64 3.11 27.66 9.11
N ASP A 65 2.98 28.47 8.04
CA ASP A 65 3.79 28.41 6.82
C ASP A 65 3.99 26.98 6.29
N ALA A 66 2.90 26.21 6.22
CA ALA A 66 2.96 24.79 5.89
C ALA A 66 1.98 24.41 4.79
N LEU A 67 2.36 23.40 4.02
CA LEU A 67 1.51 22.76 3.03
C LEU A 67 0.93 21.47 3.61
N TRP A 68 -0.36 21.27 3.43
CA TRP A 68 -1.06 20.03 3.78
C TRP A 68 -1.57 19.30 2.55
N ALA A 69 -1.50 17.98 2.57
CA ALA A 69 -2.10 17.10 1.58
C ALA A 69 -3.08 16.11 2.20
N ALA A 70 -4.20 15.88 1.52
CA ALA A 70 -5.10 14.76 1.77
C ALA A 70 -4.77 13.62 0.82
N THR A 71 -4.60 12.42 1.37
CA THR A 71 -4.25 11.22 0.61
C THR A 71 -5.10 10.02 1.06
N PRO A 72 -5.15 8.92 0.27
CA PRO A 72 -5.79 7.68 0.70
C PRO A 72 -5.23 7.05 2.00
N ASN A 73 -4.06 7.52 2.46
CA ASN A 73 -3.28 6.89 3.53
C ASN A 73 -3.06 7.84 4.72
N GLY A 74 -3.80 8.95 4.80
CA GLY A 74 -3.68 9.95 5.85
C GLY A 74 -3.32 11.33 5.31
N ALA A 75 -3.13 12.27 6.23
CA ALA A 75 -2.74 13.64 5.92
C ALA A 75 -1.22 13.76 5.97
N LEU A 76 -0.66 14.55 5.06
CA LEU A 76 0.77 14.86 4.99
C LEU A 76 0.97 16.36 5.21
N ARG A 77 2.07 16.74 5.86
CA ARG A 77 2.42 18.14 6.14
C ARG A 77 3.88 18.43 5.82
N TRP A 78 4.13 19.46 5.01
CA TRP A 78 5.46 20.02 4.75
C TRP A 78 5.55 21.44 5.26
N GLU A 79 6.71 21.87 5.73
CA GLU A 79 7.02 23.30 5.81
C GLU A 79 7.14 23.86 4.37
N ALA A 80 6.51 24.98 4.06
CA ALA A 80 6.29 25.42 2.67
C ALA A 80 7.61 25.72 1.91
N ASP A 81 8.59 26.27 2.62
CA ASP A 81 9.90 26.64 2.05
C ASP A 81 10.99 25.59 2.34
N ALA A 82 10.66 24.50 3.02
CA ALA A 82 11.63 23.46 3.33
C ALA A 82 11.89 22.52 2.14
N ASP A 83 12.86 21.63 2.34
CA ASP A 83 13.06 20.46 1.50
C ASP A 83 11.81 19.58 1.54
N LEU A 84 11.16 19.41 0.39
CA LEU A 84 9.94 18.61 0.25
C LEU A 84 10.16 17.10 0.50
N ALA A 85 11.41 16.66 0.70
CA ALA A 85 11.74 15.33 1.21
C ALA A 85 11.35 15.14 2.69
N ARG A 86 11.12 16.22 3.46
CA ARG A 86 10.77 16.14 4.88
C ARG A 86 9.32 16.52 5.10
N TYR A 87 8.53 15.57 5.58
CA TYR A 87 7.13 15.79 5.94
C TYR A 87 6.73 15.00 7.18
N SER A 88 5.66 15.47 7.82
CA SER A 88 4.96 14.75 8.89
C SER A 88 3.75 14.04 8.34
N THR A 89 3.43 12.88 8.91
CA THR A 89 2.25 12.07 8.57
C THR A 89 1.25 12.12 9.73
N PHE A 90 -0.04 12.08 9.38
CA PHE A 90 -1.14 12.00 10.34
C PHE A 90 -2.14 10.95 9.88
N THR A 91 -2.49 10.04 10.78
CA THR A 91 -3.30 8.85 10.54
C THR A 91 -4.40 8.74 11.60
N ARG A 92 -5.14 7.62 11.61
CA ARG A 92 -6.08 7.33 12.71
C ARG A 92 -5.38 7.25 14.07
N ALA A 93 -4.13 6.78 14.11
CA ALA A 93 -3.35 6.68 15.34
C ALA A 93 -3.11 8.07 15.98
N ASP A 94 -3.05 9.12 15.15
CA ASP A 94 -2.87 10.50 15.59
C ASP A 94 -4.19 11.18 15.99
N GLY A 95 -5.33 10.53 15.75
CA GLY A 95 -6.67 11.01 16.09
C GLY A 95 -7.55 11.39 14.91
N LEU A 96 -7.13 11.13 13.66
CA LEU A 96 -8.03 11.27 12.52
C LEU A 96 -9.19 10.27 12.60
N VAL A 97 -10.36 10.65 12.07
CA VAL A 97 -11.51 9.74 11.92
C VAL A 97 -11.19 8.60 10.94
N ALA A 98 -10.33 8.87 9.96
CA ALA A 98 -9.92 7.93 8.92
C ALA A 98 -8.66 8.36 8.17
N GLU A 99 -8.04 7.38 7.53
CA GLU A 99 -6.87 7.56 6.67
C GLU A 99 -7.24 7.82 5.21
N ASP A 100 -8.38 7.30 4.74
CA ASP A 100 -8.81 7.50 3.35
C ASP A 100 -9.42 8.89 3.15
N LEU A 101 -8.55 9.89 3.00
CA LEU A 101 -8.94 11.28 2.85
C LEU A 101 -9.28 11.61 1.40
N SER A 102 -10.29 12.45 1.21
CA SER A 102 -10.70 13.00 -0.08
C SER A 102 -10.32 14.48 -0.25
N GLY A 103 -10.19 15.21 0.85
CA GLY A 103 -9.88 16.64 0.80
C GLY A 103 -9.28 17.18 2.07
N VAL A 104 -8.59 18.30 1.94
CA VAL A 104 -8.04 19.12 3.03
C VAL A 104 -8.37 20.58 2.77
N MET A 105 -8.63 21.34 3.83
CA MET A 105 -8.79 22.78 3.73
C MET A 105 -8.21 23.46 4.98
N VAL A 106 -7.94 24.76 4.86
CA VAL A 106 -7.57 25.63 5.98
C VAL A 106 -8.63 26.72 6.09
N ASP A 107 -9.18 26.91 7.29
CA ASP A 107 -10.18 27.96 7.53
C ASP A 107 -9.52 29.31 7.84
N THR A 108 -10.33 30.37 7.88
CA THR A 108 -9.89 31.76 8.15
C THR A 108 -9.29 31.94 9.54
N ALA A 109 -9.54 31.02 10.48
CA ALA A 109 -8.89 30.99 11.79
C ALA A 109 -7.55 30.23 11.77
N GLY A 110 -7.12 29.73 10.62
CA GLY A 110 -5.89 28.98 10.43
C GLY A 110 -5.97 27.51 10.85
N ARG A 111 -7.16 26.96 11.10
CA ARG A 111 -7.32 25.55 11.49
C ARG A 111 -7.36 24.68 10.25
N VAL A 112 -6.70 23.53 10.35
CA VAL A 112 -6.64 22.54 9.29
C VAL A 112 -7.79 21.55 9.44
N TRP A 113 -8.53 21.32 8.37
CA TRP A 113 -9.61 20.35 8.29
C TRP A 113 -9.32 19.32 7.22
N VAL A 114 -9.55 18.06 7.52
CA VAL A 114 -9.44 16.94 6.57
C VAL A 114 -10.75 16.17 6.52
N ALA A 115 -11.13 15.73 5.33
CA ALA A 115 -12.35 14.98 5.08
C ALA A 115 -12.03 13.68 4.35
N GLY A 116 -12.82 12.64 4.59
CA GLY A 116 -12.64 11.35 3.95
C GLY A 116 -13.74 10.34 4.25
N VAL A 117 -13.41 9.06 4.02
CA VAL A 117 -14.29 7.93 4.35
C VAL A 117 -14.32 7.76 5.87
N GLY A 118 -15.46 8.01 6.49
CA GLY A 118 -15.66 7.95 7.94
C GLY A 118 -16.05 9.29 8.54
N GLY A 119 -15.72 10.41 7.86
CA GLY A 119 -16.17 11.74 8.25
C GLY A 119 -15.12 12.84 8.07
N ILE A 120 -15.08 13.75 9.04
CA ILE A 120 -14.27 14.98 9.01
C ILE A 120 -13.43 15.03 10.29
N SER A 121 -12.19 15.49 10.20
CA SER A 121 -11.33 15.79 11.35
C SER A 121 -10.76 17.20 11.25
N ARG A 122 -10.71 17.92 12.35
CA ARG A 122 -10.12 19.25 12.47
C ARG A 122 -8.96 19.21 13.44
N ARG A 123 -7.84 19.83 13.06
CA ARG A 123 -6.71 20.04 13.94
C ARG A 123 -6.93 21.28 14.79
N GLU A 124 -6.88 21.10 16.11
CA GLU A 124 -6.95 22.18 17.09
C GLU A 124 -5.59 22.87 17.27
N ALA A 125 -5.59 24.03 17.93
CA ALA A 125 -4.37 24.80 18.18
C ALA A 125 -3.34 24.07 19.06
N ASP A 126 -3.78 23.11 19.89
CA ASP A 126 -2.91 22.26 20.71
C ASP A 126 -2.36 21.04 19.93
N GLY A 127 -2.71 20.92 18.65
CA GLY A 127 -2.31 19.84 17.76
C GLY A 127 -3.18 18.59 17.81
N ARG A 128 -4.18 18.52 18.70
CA ARG A 128 -5.12 17.38 18.75
C ARG A 128 -6.13 17.45 17.61
N TRP A 129 -6.68 16.29 17.27
CA TRP A 129 -7.75 16.19 16.27
C TRP A 129 -9.12 16.04 16.93
N THR A 130 -10.07 16.86 16.49
CA THR A 130 -11.50 16.69 16.78
C THR A 130 -12.18 16.12 15.56
N SER A 131 -12.98 15.07 15.72
CA SER A 131 -13.58 14.34 14.61
C SER A 131 -15.10 14.26 14.69
N TRP A 132 -15.74 14.31 13.52
CA TRP A 132 -17.17 14.14 13.34
C TRP A 132 -17.43 13.00 12.36
N GLY A 133 -18.37 12.13 12.72
CA GLY A 133 -18.84 11.02 11.89
C GLY A 133 -20.37 10.97 11.84
N ALA A 134 -20.93 9.80 11.55
CA ALA A 134 -22.39 9.62 11.45
C ALA A 134 -23.14 10.05 12.73
N ALA A 135 -22.57 9.79 13.91
CA ALA A 135 -23.16 10.17 15.19
C ALA A 135 -23.28 11.69 15.38
N ALA A 136 -22.48 12.47 14.66
CA ALA A 136 -22.52 13.93 14.67
C ALA A 136 -23.44 14.52 13.58
N GLY A 137 -24.20 13.69 12.87
CA GLY A 137 -25.17 14.12 11.85
C GLY A 137 -24.65 14.09 10.41
N LEU A 138 -23.41 13.64 10.17
CA LEU A 138 -22.94 13.45 8.80
C LEU A 138 -23.72 12.32 8.10
N PRO A 139 -24.28 12.57 6.91
CA PRO A 139 -25.15 11.62 6.24
C PRO A 139 -24.37 10.48 5.60
N ARG A 140 -25.06 9.34 5.41
CA ARG A 140 -24.60 8.23 4.59
C ARG A 140 -25.38 8.21 3.28
N GLU A 141 -24.73 7.81 2.20
CA GLU A 141 -25.43 7.54 0.95
C GLU A 141 -26.42 6.38 1.15
N ALA A 142 -27.55 6.43 0.44
CA ALA A 142 -28.54 5.35 0.50
C ALA A 142 -27.90 4.01 0.09
N GLY A 143 -28.00 3.01 0.97
CA GLY A 143 -27.38 1.70 0.76
C GLY A 143 -25.90 1.60 1.17
N SER A 144 -25.29 2.68 1.67
CA SER A 144 -23.92 2.66 2.21
C SER A 144 -23.90 2.59 3.74
N ASN A 145 -22.92 1.87 4.29
CA ASN A 145 -22.66 1.79 5.73
C ASN A 145 -21.63 2.82 6.21
N THR A 146 -21.03 3.60 5.31
CA THR A 146 -19.97 4.56 5.61
C THR A 146 -20.40 5.98 5.30
N VAL A 147 -19.88 6.93 6.09
CA VAL A 147 -19.92 8.36 5.75
C VAL A 147 -18.83 8.63 4.73
N GLU A 148 -19.12 9.36 3.66
CA GLU A 148 -18.13 9.74 2.66
C GLU A 148 -18.21 11.23 2.38
N VAL A 149 -17.19 11.96 2.84
CA VAL A 149 -17.06 13.40 2.63
C VAL A 149 -16.01 13.64 1.56
N LEU A 150 -16.42 14.36 0.51
CA LEU A 150 -15.65 14.54 -0.72
C LEU A 150 -14.98 15.91 -0.79
N ALA A 151 -15.61 16.94 -0.22
CA ALA A 151 -15.11 18.31 -0.25
C ALA A 151 -15.43 19.06 1.06
N LEU A 152 -14.60 20.04 1.39
CA LEU A 152 -14.79 20.96 2.50
C LEU A 152 -14.64 22.39 2.01
N ALA A 153 -15.45 23.30 2.55
CA ALA A 153 -15.28 24.74 2.35
C ALA A 153 -15.78 25.53 3.56
N GLU A 154 -15.20 26.71 3.75
CA GLU A 154 -15.72 27.70 4.67
C GLU A 154 -16.70 28.58 3.89
N GLY A 155 -17.97 28.44 4.24
CA GLY A 155 -19.06 29.22 3.70
C GLY A 155 -19.11 30.66 4.26
N PRO A 156 -20.03 31.47 3.74
CA PRO A 156 -20.24 32.84 4.23
C PRO A 156 -20.51 32.87 5.75
N ALA A 157 -20.00 33.91 6.42
CA ALA A 157 -20.06 34.07 7.88
C ALA A 157 -19.33 32.97 8.69
N GLY A 158 -18.37 32.26 8.07
CA GLY A 158 -17.52 31.29 8.76
C GLY A 158 -18.19 29.95 9.06
N ARG A 159 -19.28 29.62 8.33
CA ARG A 159 -19.97 28.33 8.51
C ARG A 159 -19.28 27.24 7.72
N MET A 160 -18.98 26.10 8.34
CA MET A 160 -18.33 25.00 7.61
C MET A 160 -19.33 24.24 6.77
N LEU A 161 -18.95 24.00 5.52
CA LEU A 161 -19.70 23.23 4.53
C LEU A 161 -18.94 21.95 4.21
N ALA A 162 -19.67 20.85 4.03
CA ALA A 162 -19.10 19.60 3.57
C ALA A 162 -19.94 18.99 2.45
N GLY A 163 -19.27 18.68 1.35
CA GLY A 163 -19.85 17.97 0.22
C GLY A 163 -19.73 16.48 0.46
N THR A 164 -20.85 15.76 0.40
CA THR A 164 -20.89 14.31 0.65
C THR A 164 -21.45 13.58 -0.56
N LYS A 165 -21.37 12.23 -0.56
CA LYS A 165 -22.13 11.42 -1.52
C LYS A 165 -23.66 11.53 -1.34
N ALA A 166 -24.11 12.02 -0.20
CA ALA A 166 -25.53 12.19 0.13
C ALA A 166 -26.01 13.65 0.04
N GLY A 167 -25.23 14.54 -0.60
CA GLY A 167 -25.55 15.96 -0.76
C GLY A 167 -24.70 16.90 0.09
N LEU A 168 -25.12 18.16 0.18
CA LEU A 168 -24.41 19.23 0.87
C LEU A 168 -24.91 19.39 2.32
N VAL A 169 -23.97 19.43 3.27
CA VAL A 169 -24.27 19.67 4.69
C VAL A 169 -23.51 20.88 5.23
N GLU A 170 -24.06 21.51 6.28
CA GLU A 170 -23.38 22.55 7.05
C GLU A 170 -23.22 22.14 8.52
N LEU A 171 -22.18 22.66 9.17
CA LEU A 171 -21.98 22.55 10.61
C LEU A 171 -22.79 23.63 11.33
N GLY A 172 -23.79 23.19 12.09
CA GLY A 172 -24.65 24.04 12.90
C GLY A 172 -23.95 24.59 14.16
N PRO A 173 -24.53 25.62 14.78
CA PRO A 173 -23.99 26.22 16.03
C PRO A 173 -24.04 25.27 17.23
N ASP A 174 -24.84 24.20 17.16
CA ASP A 174 -24.90 23.11 18.14
C ASP A 174 -23.77 22.07 17.96
N GLY A 175 -22.88 22.29 16.99
CA GLY A 175 -21.76 21.39 16.68
C GLY A 175 -22.18 20.14 15.90
N ARG A 176 -23.40 20.11 15.34
CA ARG A 176 -23.89 19.00 14.52
C ARG A 176 -23.92 19.35 13.04
N TRP A 177 -23.66 18.35 12.21
CA TRP A 177 -23.79 18.45 10.77
C TRP A 177 -25.24 18.20 10.37
N ALA A 178 -25.78 19.04 9.49
CA ALA A 178 -27.13 18.91 8.96
C ALA A 178 -27.20 19.28 7.48
N PRO A 179 -28.13 18.72 6.70
CA PRO A 179 -28.36 19.13 5.31
C PRO A 179 -28.56 20.63 5.19
N LEU A 180 -27.88 21.26 4.23
CA LEU A 180 -28.06 22.69 3.97
C LEU A 180 -29.49 22.93 3.45
N ALA A 181 -30.25 23.77 4.17
CA ALA A 181 -31.63 24.06 3.81
C ALA A 181 -31.74 24.62 2.38
N GLY A 182 -32.56 23.96 1.55
CA GLY A 182 -32.76 24.32 0.14
C GLY A 182 -31.60 23.97 -0.78
N GLY A 183 -30.49 23.42 -0.27
CA GLY A 183 -29.39 22.90 -1.07
C GLY A 183 -29.66 21.50 -1.64
N PRO A 184 -28.77 20.97 -2.49
CA PRO A 184 -28.92 19.62 -3.03
C PRO A 184 -28.88 18.59 -1.90
N SER A 185 -30.00 17.89 -1.72
CA SER A 185 -30.19 16.82 -0.74
C SER A 185 -29.81 15.43 -1.28
N SER A 186 -29.35 15.36 -2.53
CA SER A 186 -28.90 14.14 -3.18
C SER A 186 -27.89 14.47 -4.27
N GLY A 187 -27.07 13.49 -4.63
CA GLY A 187 -25.98 13.65 -5.60
C GLY A 187 -24.63 13.88 -4.94
N TRP A 188 -23.58 13.40 -5.60
CA TRP A 188 -22.21 13.47 -5.09
C TRP A 188 -21.67 14.89 -5.24
N VAL A 189 -21.55 15.63 -4.13
CA VAL A 189 -20.97 16.98 -4.14
C VAL A 189 -19.44 16.84 -4.05
N ARG A 190 -18.76 16.94 -5.19
CA ARG A 190 -17.33 16.68 -5.36
C ARG A 190 -16.44 17.90 -5.12
N GLY A 191 -16.98 19.10 -5.31
CA GLY A 191 -16.25 20.35 -5.10
C GLY A 191 -17.18 21.46 -4.62
N ILE A 192 -16.63 22.37 -3.82
CA ILE A 192 -17.33 23.54 -3.29
C ILE A 192 -16.42 24.75 -3.48
N ALA A 193 -16.91 25.80 -4.13
CA ALA A 193 -16.27 27.10 -4.20
C ALA A 193 -17.15 28.14 -3.52
N VAL A 194 -16.54 29.08 -2.79
CA VAL A 194 -17.26 30.11 -2.04
C VAL A 194 -16.73 31.47 -2.45
N ASP A 195 -17.62 32.36 -2.86
CA ASP A 195 -17.34 33.79 -2.97
C ASP A 195 -17.91 34.46 -1.73
N ALA A 196 -17.06 34.63 -0.71
CA ALA A 196 -17.46 35.20 0.57
C ALA A 196 -17.88 36.68 0.45
N ALA A 197 -17.31 37.43 -0.51
CA ALA A 197 -17.63 38.83 -0.72
C ALA A 197 -19.04 39.01 -1.29
N ARG A 198 -19.48 38.08 -2.15
CA ARG A 198 -20.83 38.06 -2.72
C ARG A 198 -21.81 37.19 -1.94
N GLY A 199 -21.34 36.37 -1.01
CA GLY A 199 -22.18 35.43 -0.25
C GLY A 199 -22.68 34.26 -1.09
N GLU A 200 -21.93 33.89 -2.13
CA GLU A 200 -22.34 32.86 -3.09
C GLU A 200 -21.57 31.56 -2.87
N ILE A 201 -22.20 30.44 -3.27
CA ILE A 201 -21.62 29.10 -3.19
C ILE A 201 -21.81 28.43 -4.54
N ALA A 202 -20.76 27.85 -5.10
CA ALA A 202 -20.85 27.01 -6.29
C ALA A 202 -20.41 25.58 -5.98
N LEU A 203 -21.06 24.62 -6.62
CA LEU A 203 -20.88 23.20 -6.41
C LEU A 203 -20.54 22.51 -7.73
N ALA A 204 -19.58 21.60 -7.67
CA ALA A 204 -19.39 20.56 -8.66
C ALA A 204 -20.08 19.30 -8.15
N THR A 205 -21.06 18.78 -8.90
CA THR A 205 -21.76 17.54 -8.56
C THR A 205 -21.52 16.45 -9.59
N GLY A 206 -21.78 15.20 -9.21
CA GLY A 206 -21.66 14.05 -10.10
C GLY A 206 -22.56 14.08 -11.36
N LEU A 207 -23.54 15.00 -11.42
CA LEU A 207 -24.46 15.14 -12.55
C LEU A 207 -24.39 16.52 -13.22
N ASP A 208 -24.06 17.58 -12.46
CA ASP A 208 -24.21 18.97 -12.88
C ASP A 208 -23.29 19.93 -12.11
N GLY A 209 -23.33 21.21 -12.49
CA GLY A 209 -22.81 22.32 -11.69
C GLY A 209 -23.98 23.10 -11.09
N GLN A 210 -23.86 23.55 -9.85
CA GLN A 210 -24.91 24.34 -9.19
C GLN A 210 -24.31 25.60 -8.55
N ARG A 211 -25.02 26.72 -8.56
CA ARG A 211 -24.61 27.94 -7.85
C ARG A 211 -25.76 28.48 -7.03
N ARG A 212 -25.53 28.64 -5.73
CA ARG A 212 -26.37 29.39 -4.82
C ARG A 212 -26.00 30.86 -4.89
N LEU A 213 -26.96 31.69 -5.26
CA LEU A 213 -26.83 33.14 -5.28
C LEU A 213 -26.97 33.73 -3.87
N ALA A 214 -26.61 35.00 -3.71
CA ALA A 214 -26.68 35.73 -2.44
C ALA A 214 -28.10 35.78 -1.84
N ASP A 215 -29.14 35.73 -2.69
CA ASP A 215 -30.55 35.69 -2.28
C ASP A 215 -31.01 34.29 -1.82
N GLY A 216 -30.12 33.29 -1.89
CA GLY A 216 -30.36 31.91 -1.50
C GLY A 216 -30.94 31.01 -2.59
N SER A 217 -31.26 31.55 -3.77
CA SER A 217 -31.74 30.77 -4.91
C SER A 217 -30.62 29.93 -5.55
N TRP A 218 -30.99 28.80 -6.15
CA TRP A 218 -30.06 27.91 -6.83
C TRP A 218 -30.24 27.99 -8.34
N LEU A 219 -29.14 28.26 -9.03
CA LEU A 219 -28.98 28.10 -10.47
C LEU A 219 -28.36 26.75 -10.75
N HIS A 220 -28.92 26.03 -11.73
CA HIS A 220 -28.40 24.76 -12.21
C HIS A 220 -27.78 24.96 -13.59
N TYR A 221 -26.57 24.45 -13.77
CA TYR A 221 -25.84 24.45 -15.02
C TYR A 221 -25.75 23.01 -15.51
N GLU A 222 -26.39 22.71 -16.64
CA GLU A 222 -26.22 21.41 -17.30
C GLU A 222 -24.79 21.30 -17.84
N VAL A 223 -24.01 20.39 -17.25
CA VAL A 223 -22.60 20.11 -17.63
C VAL A 223 -22.50 18.78 -18.39
N GLY A 224 -23.60 18.31 -18.98
CA GLY A 224 -23.65 17.03 -19.70
C GLY A 224 -23.53 15.79 -18.79
N ASN A 225 -23.54 14.61 -19.40
CA ASN A 225 -23.77 13.33 -18.72
C ASN A 225 -22.55 12.76 -17.97
N SER A 226 -21.55 13.57 -17.68
CA SER A 226 -20.21 13.12 -17.25
C SER A 226 -19.70 13.73 -15.94
N GLY A 227 -20.49 14.64 -15.32
CA GLY A 227 -20.26 15.21 -13.99
C GLY A 227 -19.17 16.29 -13.94
N ALA A 228 -19.28 17.18 -12.96
CA ALA A 228 -18.26 18.17 -12.62
C ALA A 228 -17.34 17.63 -11.51
N ASP A 229 -16.03 17.78 -11.69
CA ASP A 229 -15.00 17.32 -10.77
C ASP A 229 -14.29 18.49 -10.05
N ALA A 230 -14.28 19.70 -10.63
CA ALA A 230 -13.65 20.89 -10.04
C ALA A 230 -14.52 22.14 -10.17
N VAL A 231 -14.46 23.04 -9.20
CA VAL A 231 -15.16 24.34 -9.21
C VAL A 231 -14.31 25.42 -8.53
N HIS A 232 -14.29 26.64 -9.08
CA HIS A 232 -13.51 27.75 -8.52
C HIS A 232 -14.11 29.12 -8.88
N PHE A 233 -14.02 30.09 -7.97
CA PHE A 233 -14.27 31.51 -8.29
C PHE A 233 -12.94 32.23 -8.45
N ASP A 234 -12.75 32.94 -9.56
CA ASP A 234 -11.60 33.83 -9.70
C ASP A 234 -11.81 35.17 -8.97
N ALA A 235 -10.74 35.96 -8.85
CA ALA A 235 -10.74 37.27 -8.22
C ALA A 235 -11.69 38.29 -8.89
N ALA A 236 -12.07 38.08 -10.15
CA ALA A 236 -13.06 38.92 -10.84
C ALA A 236 -14.51 38.48 -10.52
N GLY A 237 -14.71 37.30 -9.94
CA GLY A 237 -16.00 36.70 -9.64
C GLY A 237 -16.55 35.81 -10.75
N ASN A 238 -15.72 35.40 -11.73
CA ASN A 238 -16.14 34.41 -12.70
C ASN A 238 -16.09 33.01 -12.09
N LEU A 239 -17.03 32.16 -12.52
CA LEU A 239 -17.16 30.80 -12.05
C LEU A 239 -16.56 29.81 -13.05
N TRP A 240 -15.61 29.01 -12.60
CA TRP A 240 -14.91 28.01 -13.38
C TRP A 240 -15.37 26.61 -12.96
N ILE A 241 -15.75 25.76 -13.93
CA ILE A 241 -16.22 24.39 -13.67
C ILE A 241 -15.50 23.39 -14.60
N GLY A 242 -14.72 22.49 -14.01
CA GLY A 242 -14.00 21.43 -14.71
C GLY A 242 -14.70 20.07 -14.59
N GLY A 243 -14.65 19.26 -15.66
CA GLY A 243 -15.20 17.90 -15.66
C GLY A 243 -14.61 16.99 -16.74
N ARG A 244 -15.19 15.80 -16.90
CA ARG A 244 -14.62 14.70 -17.72
C ARG A 244 -14.77 14.88 -19.23
N THR A 245 -15.77 15.62 -19.67
CA THR A 245 -15.99 15.89 -21.10
C THR A 245 -16.04 17.39 -21.38
N LEU A 246 -15.77 18.24 -20.38
CA LEU A 246 -15.98 19.67 -20.45
C LEU A 246 -14.94 20.43 -19.60
N SER A 247 -14.38 21.48 -20.21
CA SER A 247 -13.69 22.58 -19.54
C SER A 247 -14.53 23.83 -19.77
N VAL A 248 -15.52 24.07 -18.91
CA VAL A 248 -16.51 25.14 -19.10
C VAL A 248 -16.34 26.18 -18.00
N TRP A 249 -16.54 27.44 -18.34
CA TRP A 249 -16.61 28.50 -17.36
C TRP A 249 -17.80 29.39 -17.69
N TRP A 250 -18.27 30.08 -16.66
CA TRP A 250 -19.35 31.03 -16.71
C TRP A 250 -18.79 32.38 -16.28
N ARG A 251 -18.92 33.36 -17.17
CA ARG A 251 -18.65 34.75 -16.83
C ARG A 251 -19.65 35.25 -15.80
N ILE A 252 -19.26 36.27 -15.04
CA ILE A 252 -20.11 36.94 -14.05
C ILE A 252 -21.44 37.46 -14.63
N ASP A 253 -21.54 37.63 -15.96
CA ASP A 253 -22.75 38.05 -16.67
C ASP A 253 -23.66 36.89 -17.13
N GLY A 254 -23.34 35.65 -16.74
CA GLY A 254 -24.11 34.45 -17.08
C GLY A 254 -23.87 33.91 -18.48
N ARG A 255 -22.89 34.45 -19.24
CA ARG A 255 -22.52 33.90 -20.54
C ARG A 255 -21.63 32.67 -20.38
N ARG A 256 -22.05 31.59 -21.02
CA ARG A 256 -21.26 30.38 -21.23
C ARG A 256 -20.30 30.60 -22.39
N GLU A 257 -19.03 30.35 -22.15
CA GLU A 257 -18.01 30.24 -23.20
C GLU A 257 -17.35 28.87 -23.05
N ASP A 258 -17.39 28.05 -24.10
CA ASP A 258 -16.74 26.74 -24.11
C ASP A 258 -15.25 26.93 -24.40
N PHE A 259 -14.36 26.37 -23.57
CA PHE A 259 -12.94 26.31 -23.89
C PHE A 259 -12.55 24.94 -24.40
N ALA A 260 -11.83 24.93 -25.53
CA ALA A 260 -11.10 23.76 -25.98
C ALA A 260 -9.75 23.70 -25.23
N LEU A 261 -9.75 23.23 -23.97
CA LEU A 261 -8.57 22.50 -23.50
C LEU A 261 -8.55 21.21 -24.34
N PRO A 262 -7.52 20.95 -25.17
CA PRO A 262 -7.56 19.78 -26.04
C PRO A 262 -7.59 18.51 -25.19
N THR A 263 -8.70 17.78 -25.22
CA THR A 263 -8.82 16.37 -24.79
C THR A 263 -8.56 16.00 -23.32
N PHE A 264 -8.34 16.94 -22.40
CA PHE A 264 -7.98 16.61 -21.02
C PHE A 264 -9.11 16.87 -20.01
N ILE A 265 -9.32 15.90 -19.11
CA ILE A 265 -10.19 16.04 -17.93
C ILE A 265 -9.55 17.04 -16.97
N VAL A 266 -10.34 17.99 -16.46
CA VAL A 266 -9.91 18.95 -15.43
C VAL A 266 -10.30 18.43 -14.05
N TRP A 267 -9.30 18.23 -13.19
CA TRP A 267 -9.45 17.67 -11.84
C TRP A 267 -9.31 18.71 -10.73
N ALA A 268 -8.55 19.78 -10.97
CA ALA A 268 -8.27 20.82 -9.98
C ALA A 268 -8.17 22.18 -10.64
N LEU A 269 -8.57 23.21 -9.91
CA LEU A 269 -8.51 24.61 -10.32
C LEU A 269 -7.92 25.43 -9.17
N ALA A 270 -7.00 26.34 -9.48
CA ALA A 270 -6.45 27.29 -8.52
C ALA A 270 -6.10 28.61 -9.22
N GLN A 271 -6.13 29.72 -8.50
CA GLN A 271 -5.63 31.01 -8.96
C GLN A 271 -4.44 31.44 -8.09
N ASP A 272 -3.39 31.96 -8.72
CA ASP A 272 -2.25 32.55 -8.02
C ASP A 272 -2.43 34.07 -7.81
N ASP A 273 -1.52 34.68 -7.03
CA ASP A 273 -1.59 36.11 -6.69
C ASP A 273 -1.36 37.04 -7.89
N SER A 274 -0.87 36.52 -9.03
CA SER A 274 -0.78 37.29 -10.28
C SER A 274 -2.12 37.35 -11.03
N GLY A 275 -3.10 36.55 -10.59
CA GLY A 275 -4.39 36.38 -11.24
C GLY A 275 -4.40 35.27 -12.31
N ALA A 276 -3.30 34.53 -12.49
CA ALA A 276 -3.26 33.43 -13.45
C ALA A 276 -4.07 32.24 -12.93
N LEU A 277 -4.86 31.65 -13.83
CA LEU A 277 -5.66 30.46 -13.52
C LEU A 277 -4.89 29.21 -13.92
N TRP A 278 -4.83 28.26 -13.00
CA TRP A 278 -4.17 26.97 -13.15
C TRP A 278 -5.19 25.84 -13.16
N CYS A 279 -5.01 24.92 -14.10
CA CYS A 279 -5.82 23.72 -14.26
C CYS A 279 -4.92 22.49 -14.10
N GLY A 280 -5.28 21.64 -13.14
CA GLY A 280 -4.76 20.29 -13.03
C GLY A 280 -5.52 19.38 -13.99
N THR A 281 -4.81 18.74 -14.91
CA THR A 281 -5.41 17.96 -16.00
C THR A 281 -4.91 16.51 -15.99
N ASP A 282 -5.55 15.66 -16.79
CA ASP A 282 -5.06 14.30 -17.10
C ASP A 282 -3.64 14.26 -17.67
N ALA A 283 -3.18 15.36 -18.26
CA ALA A 283 -1.91 15.44 -18.97
C ALA A 283 -0.93 16.47 -18.35
N GLY A 284 -1.07 16.80 -17.07
CA GLY A 284 -0.22 17.79 -16.42
C GLY A 284 -0.96 19.08 -16.13
N LEU A 285 -0.29 20.22 -16.31
CA LEU A 285 -0.83 21.54 -15.95
C LEU A 285 -1.22 22.33 -17.20
N SER A 286 -2.29 23.12 -17.08
CA SER A 286 -2.60 24.17 -18.04
C SER A 286 -2.75 25.49 -17.28
N ARG A 287 -2.07 26.53 -17.76
CA ARG A 287 -2.14 27.88 -17.21
C ARG A 287 -2.84 28.80 -18.20
N ARG A 288 -3.72 29.65 -17.69
CA ARG A 288 -4.28 30.77 -18.44
C ARG A 288 -3.62 32.07 -18.03
N ASP A 289 -3.03 32.74 -19.02
CA ASP A 289 -2.41 34.05 -18.84
C ASP A 289 -3.45 35.16 -18.78
N SER A 290 -3.01 36.34 -18.32
CA SER A 290 -3.86 37.54 -18.22
C SER A 290 -4.40 38.02 -19.57
N ASP A 291 -3.73 37.67 -20.68
CA ASP A 291 -4.19 37.93 -22.05
C ASP A 291 -5.24 36.91 -22.54
N GLY A 292 -5.55 35.89 -21.72
CA GLY A 292 -6.50 34.83 -22.01
C GLY A 292 -5.93 33.64 -22.78
N SER A 293 -4.63 33.64 -23.11
CA SER A 293 -3.96 32.53 -23.76
C SER A 293 -3.72 31.37 -22.80
N TRP A 294 -3.66 30.15 -23.35
CA TRP A 294 -3.41 28.93 -22.58
C TRP A 294 -2.03 28.36 -22.88
N GLN A 295 -1.29 28.05 -21.82
CA GLN A 295 0.00 27.35 -21.89
C GLN A 295 -0.13 25.99 -21.22
N HIS A 296 0.34 24.95 -21.90
CA HIS A 296 0.44 23.61 -21.32
C HIS A 296 1.82 23.40 -20.73
N LEU A 297 1.88 22.95 -19.48
CA LEU A 297 3.09 22.81 -18.68
C LEU A 297 3.18 21.38 -18.14
N LEU A 298 4.36 20.78 -18.28
CA LEU A 298 4.68 19.45 -17.76
C LEU A 298 5.61 19.62 -16.56
N PRO A 299 5.12 19.44 -15.31
CA PRO A 299 5.95 19.58 -14.12
C PRO A 299 6.91 18.39 -13.93
N SER A 300 7.94 18.31 -14.77
CA SER A 300 9.26 17.65 -14.62
C SER A 300 9.85 17.35 -16.02
N GLY A 301 11.15 17.53 -16.23
CA GLY A 301 11.88 17.35 -17.51
C GLY A 301 11.99 15.91 -18.04
N GLY A 302 10.90 15.14 -18.04
CA GLY A 302 10.75 13.86 -18.72
C GLY A 302 9.46 13.81 -19.53
N ASP A 303 9.47 13.07 -20.64
CA ASP A 303 8.47 13.06 -21.73
C ASP A 303 7.04 12.58 -21.37
N HIS A 304 6.66 12.45 -20.10
CA HIS A 304 5.36 11.86 -19.73
C HIS A 304 4.45 12.82 -18.96
N ALA A 305 3.32 13.13 -19.59
CA ALA A 305 2.19 13.86 -19.04
C ALA A 305 1.52 13.06 -17.90
N MET A 306 1.55 13.58 -16.68
CA MET A 306 1.00 12.91 -15.50
C MET A 306 -0.18 13.69 -14.91
N ARG A 307 -1.24 12.96 -14.53
CA ARG A 307 -2.47 13.58 -14.00
C ARG A 307 -2.18 14.37 -12.72
N VAL A 308 -2.53 15.65 -12.74
CA VAL A 308 -2.53 16.55 -11.59
C VAL A 308 -3.95 16.58 -11.00
N THR A 309 -4.08 16.14 -9.75
CA THR A 309 -5.36 15.96 -9.07
C THR A 309 -5.66 17.00 -8.01
N ALA A 310 -4.65 17.75 -7.56
CA ALA A 310 -4.80 18.79 -6.55
C ALA A 310 -3.87 19.97 -6.85
N LEU A 311 -4.34 21.18 -6.54
CA LEU A 311 -3.59 22.42 -6.71
C LEU A 311 -3.77 23.31 -5.48
N THR A 312 -2.72 24.04 -5.11
CA THR A 312 -2.80 25.17 -4.17
C THR A 312 -1.68 26.18 -4.45
N THR A 313 -1.79 27.38 -3.89
CA THR A 313 -0.88 28.51 -4.15
C THR A 313 -0.46 29.20 -2.85
N LYS A 314 0.72 29.83 -2.87
CA LYS A 314 1.30 30.76 -1.87
C LYS A 314 2.01 31.80 -2.72
N GLY A 315 1.44 33.00 -2.85
CA GLY A 315 1.98 33.97 -3.79
C GLY A 315 1.82 33.50 -5.24
N THR A 316 2.93 33.59 -5.97
CA THR A 316 3.08 33.14 -7.36
C THR A 316 3.55 31.69 -7.49
N THR A 317 3.90 31.05 -6.37
CA THR A 317 4.31 29.64 -6.37
C THR A 317 3.08 28.74 -6.39
N LEU A 318 3.08 27.77 -7.30
CA LEU A 318 2.07 26.73 -7.39
C LEU A 318 2.61 25.42 -6.80
N TRP A 319 1.79 24.73 -6.02
CA TRP A 319 1.97 23.33 -5.65
C TRP A 319 0.96 22.48 -6.40
N ALA A 320 1.45 21.39 -7.01
CA ALA A 320 0.68 20.46 -7.81
C ALA A 320 0.85 19.03 -7.30
N GLY A 321 -0.23 18.48 -6.79
CA GLY A 321 -0.32 17.10 -6.33
C GLY A 321 -0.74 16.17 -7.46
N ARG A 322 -0.08 15.02 -7.57
CA ARG A 322 -0.23 14.10 -8.70
C ARG A 322 -0.82 12.75 -8.30
N THR A 323 -1.32 12.04 -9.31
CA THR A 323 -1.84 10.67 -9.16
C THR A 323 -0.81 9.63 -8.73
N ASP A 324 0.45 9.86 -9.06
CA ASP A 324 1.59 9.02 -8.67
C ASP A 324 2.17 9.41 -7.30
N GLY A 325 1.41 10.19 -6.51
CA GLY A 325 1.80 10.63 -5.17
C GLY A 325 2.85 11.75 -5.17
N ASN A 326 3.38 12.15 -6.32
CA ASN A 326 4.41 13.19 -6.37
C ASN A 326 3.80 14.58 -6.11
N LEU A 327 4.60 15.43 -5.46
CA LEU A 327 4.31 16.84 -5.23
C LEU A 327 5.30 17.68 -6.04
N SER A 328 4.78 18.46 -6.98
CA SER A 328 5.56 19.41 -7.76
C SER A 328 5.35 20.83 -7.23
N ARG A 329 6.41 21.63 -7.15
CA ARG A 329 6.33 23.08 -6.89
C ARG A 329 7.09 23.86 -7.96
N GLY A 330 6.57 25.01 -8.34
CA GLY A 330 7.23 25.88 -9.31
C GLY A 330 6.47 27.17 -9.59
N GLU A 331 7.11 28.03 -10.35
CA GLU A 331 6.51 29.26 -10.89
C GLU A 331 6.36 29.16 -12.40
N ALA A 332 5.53 30.03 -12.95
CA ALA A 332 5.09 29.95 -14.33
C ALA A 332 6.20 30.21 -15.38
N GLY A 333 7.29 30.87 -14.99
CA GLY A 333 8.48 31.10 -15.82
C GLY A 333 9.78 30.56 -15.22
N GLY A 334 9.68 29.79 -14.13
CA GLY A 334 10.83 29.28 -13.37
C GLY A 334 11.00 27.76 -13.50
N ASP A 335 12.02 27.24 -12.83
CA ASP A 335 12.26 25.81 -12.74
C ASP A 335 11.23 25.13 -11.83
N TRP A 336 10.79 23.94 -12.24
CA TRP A 336 9.90 23.09 -11.45
C TRP A 336 10.71 22.08 -10.64
N THR A 337 10.41 21.98 -9.35
CA THR A 337 10.96 20.94 -8.48
C THR A 337 9.86 19.93 -8.18
N THR A 338 10.11 18.66 -8.51
CA THR A 338 9.17 17.56 -8.25
C THR A 338 9.79 16.63 -7.23
N HIS A 339 9.08 16.44 -6.13
CA HIS A 339 9.47 15.51 -5.09
C HIS A 339 8.53 14.33 -5.08
N ARG A 340 9.13 13.15 -4.93
CA ARG A 340 8.40 11.92 -4.70
C ARG A 340 7.99 11.89 -3.23
N VAL A 341 6.70 11.82 -2.96
CA VAL A 341 6.25 11.49 -1.61
C VAL A 341 6.51 10.01 -1.43
N ASP A 342 7.41 9.68 -0.50
CA ASP A 342 7.69 8.30 -0.15
C ASP A 342 6.37 7.64 0.29
N GLY A 343 5.98 6.56 -0.40
CA GLY A 343 4.72 5.90 -0.13
C GLY A 343 4.63 5.45 1.34
N ILE A 344 3.43 5.54 1.90
CA ILE A 344 3.09 4.86 3.16
C ILE A 344 2.89 3.36 2.80
N PRO A 345 3.62 2.41 3.40
CA PRO A 345 3.34 0.99 3.22
C PRO A 345 1.98 0.65 3.83
N LEU A 346 1.05 0.12 3.02
CA LEU A 346 -0.22 -0.48 3.48
C LEU A 346 -0.53 -1.70 2.61
N GLY A 347 -0.43 -2.92 3.14
CA GLY A 347 -0.56 -4.16 2.34
C GLY A 347 0.80 -4.73 1.97
N ALA A 348 1.60 -5.04 2.99
CA ALA A 348 2.86 -5.75 2.84
C ALA A 348 2.57 -7.24 2.93
N ASP A 349 2.72 -7.92 1.81
CA ASP A 349 2.59 -9.38 1.74
C ASP A 349 3.96 -10.04 1.92
N VAL A 350 5.05 -9.35 1.51
CA VAL A 350 6.44 -9.83 1.52
C VAL A 350 7.37 -8.85 2.21
N LEU A 351 8.28 -9.35 3.06
CA LEU A 351 9.39 -8.60 3.65
C LEU A 351 10.72 -9.30 3.32
N SER A 352 11.78 -8.55 3.07
CA SER A 352 13.15 -9.09 2.95
C SER A 352 14.15 -8.08 3.48
N LEU A 353 14.90 -8.43 4.54
CA LEU A 353 15.90 -7.53 5.12
C LEU A 353 17.26 -7.63 4.41
N GLY A 354 17.85 -6.47 4.13
CA GLY A 354 19.22 -6.34 3.65
C GLY A 354 20.22 -6.07 4.78
N GLY A 355 21.51 -5.97 4.41
CA GLY A 355 22.55 -5.56 5.36
C GLY A 355 22.37 -4.12 5.83
N ALA A 356 22.77 -3.82 7.08
CA ALA A 356 22.87 -2.47 7.64
C ALA A 356 21.56 -1.66 7.71
N GLY A 357 20.40 -2.31 7.91
CA GLY A 357 19.11 -1.61 8.11
C GLY A 357 18.34 -1.34 6.82
N GLU A 358 18.76 -1.94 5.72
CA GLU A 358 17.99 -2.01 4.48
C GLU A 358 16.81 -2.98 4.64
N ALA A 359 15.65 -2.63 4.06
CA ALA A 359 14.49 -3.52 4.00
C ALA A 359 13.82 -3.44 2.63
N TRP A 360 13.30 -4.55 2.14
CA TRP A 360 12.51 -4.63 0.92
C TRP A 360 11.12 -5.13 1.26
N ILE A 361 10.09 -4.44 0.77
CA ILE A 361 8.69 -4.71 1.12
C ILE A 361 7.89 -4.87 -0.16
N GLY A 362 7.36 -6.07 -0.40
CA GLY A 362 6.51 -6.40 -1.53
C GLY A 362 5.05 -6.52 -1.14
N GLY A 363 4.16 -6.24 -2.08
CA GLY A 363 2.73 -6.57 -1.98
C GLY A 363 1.99 -6.35 -3.29
N ASP A 364 0.67 -6.27 -3.23
CA ASP A 364 -0.29 -6.07 -4.33
C ASP A 364 -0.11 -4.77 -5.18
N ALA A 365 0.98 -4.04 -4.99
CA ALA A 365 1.30 -2.82 -5.73
C ALA A 365 2.72 -2.70 -6.24
N GLY A 366 3.50 -3.77 -6.10
CA GLY A 366 4.91 -3.76 -6.39
C GLY A 366 5.75 -3.74 -5.13
N LEU A 367 6.94 -3.15 -5.25
CA LEU A 367 8.04 -3.36 -4.33
C LEU A 367 8.58 -2.02 -3.81
N ALA A 368 8.77 -1.93 -2.51
CA ALA A 368 9.46 -0.85 -1.81
C ALA A 368 10.85 -1.32 -1.36
N ARG A 369 11.80 -0.39 -1.30
CA ARG A 369 13.11 -0.55 -0.69
C ARG A 369 13.31 0.59 0.29
N LEU A 370 13.56 0.28 1.55
CA LEU A 370 14.10 1.17 2.58
C LEU A 370 15.62 1.07 2.53
N ALA A 371 16.29 2.18 2.28
CA ALA A 371 17.74 2.29 2.36
C ALA A 371 18.21 2.46 3.82
N PRO A 372 19.47 2.10 4.13
CA PRO A 372 20.07 2.27 5.47
C PRO A 372 19.99 3.68 6.06
N ASP A 373 19.90 4.71 5.21
CA ASP A 373 19.77 6.12 5.60
C ASP A 373 18.32 6.54 5.90
N GLY A 374 17.37 5.61 5.77
CA GLY A 374 15.94 5.83 5.95
C GLY A 374 15.19 6.22 4.68
N GLY A 375 15.86 6.34 3.53
CA GLY A 375 15.23 6.73 2.26
C GLY A 375 14.45 5.59 1.60
N TRP A 376 13.30 5.87 0.99
CA TRP A 376 12.50 4.86 0.30
C TRP A 376 12.65 4.91 -1.23
N ARG A 377 12.57 3.75 -1.88
CA ARG A 377 12.53 3.62 -3.34
C ARG A 377 11.49 2.60 -3.76
N TRP A 378 10.64 2.97 -4.72
CA TRP A 378 9.52 2.14 -5.16
C TRP A 378 9.62 1.70 -6.61
N TYR A 379 9.27 0.42 -6.84
CA TYR A 379 9.24 -0.29 -8.11
C TYR A 379 7.83 -0.83 -8.36
N GLY A 380 7.09 -0.19 -9.26
CA GLY A 380 5.76 -0.65 -9.69
C GLY A 380 5.71 -0.88 -11.20
N GLN A 381 4.51 -1.09 -11.74
CA GLN A 381 4.30 -1.32 -13.19
C GLN A 381 4.94 -0.23 -14.07
N GLN A 382 4.92 1.03 -13.61
CA GLN A 382 5.54 2.17 -14.30
C GLN A 382 7.06 2.08 -14.37
N ALA A 383 7.71 1.37 -13.43
CA ALA A 383 9.14 1.13 -13.44
C ALA A 383 9.53 -0.10 -14.30
N GLY A 384 8.56 -0.77 -14.91
CA GLY A 384 8.75 -2.00 -15.69
C GLY A 384 8.50 -3.30 -14.91
N LEU A 385 8.10 -3.22 -13.63
CA LEU A 385 7.76 -4.38 -12.82
C LEU A 385 6.36 -4.88 -13.22
N ARG A 386 6.30 -5.79 -14.21
CA ARG A 386 5.05 -6.37 -14.71
C ARG A 386 4.50 -7.43 -13.74
N GLY A 387 3.18 -7.58 -13.72
CA GLY A 387 2.47 -8.29 -12.66
C GLY A 387 1.83 -7.32 -11.67
N THR A 388 0.95 -7.82 -10.81
CA THR A 388 0.18 -6.99 -9.88
C THR A 388 0.57 -7.19 -8.43
N SER A 389 1.03 -8.38 -8.05
CA SER A 389 1.50 -8.65 -6.70
C SER A 389 2.92 -9.16 -6.71
N VAL A 390 3.72 -8.70 -5.75
CA VAL A 390 5.06 -9.24 -5.49
C VAL A 390 4.89 -10.46 -4.60
N ALA A 391 5.32 -11.60 -5.11
CA ALA A 391 5.17 -12.91 -4.49
C ALA A 391 6.50 -13.51 -4.01
N SER A 392 7.62 -12.83 -4.22
CA SER A 392 8.92 -13.26 -3.67
C SER A 392 9.97 -12.17 -3.83
N ILE A 393 10.86 -12.01 -2.84
CA ILE A 393 12.05 -11.13 -2.86
C ILE A 393 13.28 -11.87 -2.28
N VAL A 394 14.34 -11.99 -3.07
CA VAL A 394 15.62 -12.58 -2.65
C VAL A 394 16.77 -11.63 -2.97
N LEU A 395 17.48 -11.12 -1.97
CA LEU A 395 18.76 -10.42 -2.14
C LEU A 395 19.92 -11.42 -2.26
N ASP A 396 20.71 -11.33 -3.32
CA ASP A 396 21.94 -12.12 -3.42
C ASP A 396 23.14 -11.44 -2.75
N SER A 397 24.25 -12.18 -2.63
CA SER A 397 25.51 -11.69 -2.04
C SER A 397 26.17 -10.55 -2.83
N ALA A 398 25.69 -10.25 -4.05
CA ALA A 398 26.12 -9.10 -4.85
C ALA A 398 25.26 -7.85 -4.60
N GLY A 399 24.27 -7.94 -3.71
CA GLY A 399 23.34 -6.85 -3.38
C GLY A 399 22.23 -6.66 -4.41
N ARG A 400 21.93 -7.67 -5.24
CA ARG A 400 20.82 -7.63 -6.20
C ARG A 400 19.56 -8.21 -5.57
N ALA A 401 18.42 -7.56 -5.75
CA ALA A 401 17.13 -8.10 -5.35
C ALA A 401 16.45 -8.83 -6.51
N TRP A 402 16.21 -10.13 -6.36
CA TRP A 402 15.46 -10.99 -7.25
C TRP A 402 14.00 -10.99 -6.85
N VAL A 403 13.10 -10.70 -7.79
CA VAL A 403 11.69 -10.43 -7.51
C VAL A 403 10.80 -11.28 -8.41
N GLY A 404 9.93 -12.09 -7.82
CA GLY A 404 8.87 -12.81 -8.53
C GLY A 404 7.53 -12.09 -8.40
N THR A 405 6.77 -11.99 -9.49
CA THR A 405 5.46 -11.32 -9.52
C THR A 405 4.36 -12.21 -10.09
N GLU A 406 3.13 -11.96 -9.64
CA GLU A 406 1.91 -12.62 -10.10
C GLU A 406 1.21 -11.88 -11.25
N GLY A 407 0.50 -12.62 -12.10
CA GLY A 407 -0.40 -12.06 -13.11
C GLY A 407 -1.84 -11.92 -12.62
N ASN A 408 -2.65 -11.07 -13.28
CA ASN A 408 -4.08 -10.92 -12.99
C ASN A 408 -4.93 -11.97 -13.71
N ASP A 409 -5.94 -12.54 -13.04
CA ASP A 409 -6.93 -13.34 -13.74
C ASP A 409 -7.93 -12.47 -14.51
N GLY A 410 -7.97 -12.68 -15.83
CA GLY A 410 -8.99 -12.15 -16.72
C GLY A 410 -8.50 -11.15 -17.78
N GLY A 411 -7.21 -10.79 -17.80
CA GLY A 411 -6.57 -10.00 -18.85
C GLY A 411 -5.07 -9.84 -18.58
N PRO A 412 -4.24 -9.42 -19.56
CA PRO A 412 -2.80 -9.24 -19.32
C PRO A 412 -2.55 -8.16 -18.23
N PRO A 413 -1.59 -8.37 -17.31
CA PRO A 413 -0.23 -8.82 -17.61
C PRO A 413 0.20 -10.15 -16.94
N PHE A 414 1.14 -10.83 -17.60
CA PHE A 414 1.77 -12.10 -17.23
C PHE A 414 2.60 -12.00 -15.94
N ALA A 415 2.75 -13.13 -15.23
CA ALA A 415 3.73 -13.30 -14.18
C ALA A 415 5.13 -12.87 -14.66
N GLY A 416 5.99 -12.46 -13.72
CA GLY A 416 7.31 -11.93 -14.03
C GLY A 416 8.38 -12.37 -13.05
N LEU A 417 9.60 -12.50 -13.55
CA LEU A 417 10.81 -12.68 -12.76
C LEU A 417 11.74 -11.52 -13.08
N PHE A 418 12.22 -10.82 -12.06
CA PHE A 418 13.02 -9.61 -12.19
C PHE A 418 14.27 -9.69 -11.32
N SER A 419 15.28 -8.90 -11.69
CA SER A 419 16.35 -8.51 -10.76
C SER A 419 16.42 -7.00 -10.66
N ILE A 420 16.78 -6.49 -9.49
CA ILE A 420 17.10 -5.10 -9.23
C ILE A 420 18.56 -5.06 -8.86
N GLU A 421 19.36 -4.43 -9.72
CA GLU A 421 20.80 -4.32 -9.51
C GLU A 421 21.11 -3.36 -8.35
N PRO A 422 22.34 -3.35 -7.80
CA PRO A 422 22.65 -2.54 -6.60
C PRO A 422 22.50 -1.03 -6.84
N ASP A 423 22.67 -0.58 -8.09
CA ASP A 423 22.38 0.79 -8.55
C ASP A 423 20.86 1.11 -8.61
N GLY A 424 20.04 0.10 -8.37
CA GLY A 424 18.59 0.10 -8.37
C GLY A 424 17.96 -0.01 -9.75
N ARG A 425 18.69 -0.40 -10.80
CA ARG A 425 18.13 -0.67 -12.11
C ARG A 425 17.32 -1.98 -12.10
N LEU A 426 16.06 -1.91 -12.50
CA LEU A 426 15.19 -3.07 -12.70
C LEU A 426 15.53 -3.74 -14.05
N ILE A 427 15.65 -5.07 -14.04
CA ILE A 427 15.88 -5.92 -15.22
C ILE A 427 14.81 -7.00 -15.24
N ASP A 428 14.10 -7.13 -16.36
CA ASP A 428 13.22 -8.26 -16.63
C ASP A 428 14.07 -9.51 -16.94
N ARG A 429 13.97 -10.50 -16.06
CA ARG A 429 14.67 -11.78 -16.08
C ARG A 429 13.73 -12.93 -16.45
N SER A 430 12.50 -12.64 -16.85
CA SER A 430 11.48 -13.66 -17.10
C SER A 430 11.84 -14.52 -18.31
N PRO A 431 11.75 -15.85 -18.21
CA PRO A 431 11.91 -16.68 -19.38
C PRO A 431 10.74 -16.48 -20.38
N PRO A 432 10.95 -16.69 -21.69
CA PRO A 432 9.95 -16.39 -22.72
C PRO A 432 8.65 -17.22 -22.60
N ASP A 433 8.74 -18.38 -21.96
CA ASP A 433 7.67 -19.34 -21.70
C ASP A 433 7.14 -19.25 -20.26
N LEU A 434 7.51 -18.20 -19.51
CA LEU A 434 6.82 -17.85 -18.28
C LEU A 434 5.37 -17.48 -18.63
N ASN A 435 4.49 -18.47 -18.51
CA ASN A 435 3.05 -18.33 -18.77
C ASN A 435 2.37 -17.61 -17.58
N ASP A 436 1.06 -17.76 -17.38
CA ASP A 436 0.34 -17.31 -16.17
C ASP A 436 0.73 -18.07 -14.88
N ARG A 437 1.96 -18.60 -14.81
CA ARG A 437 2.48 -19.35 -13.67
C ARG A 437 3.43 -18.46 -12.88
N THR A 438 3.06 -18.18 -11.64
CA THR A 438 3.85 -17.37 -10.71
C THR A 438 5.20 -18.05 -10.42
N PRO A 439 6.35 -17.37 -10.62
CA PRO A 439 7.62 -17.78 -10.04
C PRO A 439 7.53 -17.54 -8.54
N THR A 440 7.37 -18.62 -7.77
CA THR A 440 6.89 -18.52 -6.38
C THR A 440 8.01 -18.66 -5.34
N LEU A 441 9.23 -19.02 -5.77
CA LEU A 441 10.25 -19.45 -4.81
C LEU A 441 11.67 -19.15 -5.27
N GLY A 442 12.15 -17.92 -5.08
CA GLY A 442 13.57 -17.56 -4.99
C GLY A 442 14.28 -18.18 -3.77
N LEU A 443 15.19 -19.14 -3.92
CA LEU A 443 16.03 -19.64 -2.84
C LEU A 443 17.49 -19.31 -3.14
N LEU A 444 18.18 -18.57 -2.26
CA LEU A 444 19.61 -18.32 -2.40
C LEU A 444 20.42 -19.41 -1.72
N THR A 445 21.11 -20.24 -2.48
CA THR A 445 21.97 -21.28 -1.91
C THR A 445 23.34 -20.73 -1.49
N PRO A 446 24.07 -21.40 -0.57
CA PRO A 446 25.41 -20.99 -0.13
C PRO A 446 26.45 -20.78 -1.23
N ASP A 447 26.27 -21.43 -2.38
CA ASP A 447 27.10 -21.25 -3.58
C ASP A 447 26.77 -19.97 -4.37
N GLY A 448 25.80 -19.18 -3.91
CA GLY A 448 25.31 -17.94 -4.51
C GLY A 448 24.29 -18.14 -5.63
N SER A 449 23.84 -19.37 -5.89
CA SER A 449 22.80 -19.63 -6.89
C SER A 449 21.43 -19.21 -6.38
N VAL A 450 20.61 -18.62 -7.25
CA VAL A 450 19.22 -18.29 -6.98
C VAL A 450 18.32 -19.28 -7.70
N TRP A 451 17.51 -20.02 -6.94
CA TRP A 451 16.60 -21.03 -7.46
C TRP A 451 15.19 -20.46 -7.52
N HIS A 452 14.42 -20.78 -8.55
CA HIS A 452 13.06 -20.32 -8.76
C HIS A 452 12.15 -21.50 -9.06
N LEU A 453 11.07 -21.72 -8.29
CA LEU A 453 10.04 -22.71 -8.66
C LEU A 453 9.01 -22.08 -9.60
N LEU A 454 8.85 -22.67 -10.78
CA LEU A 454 7.91 -22.23 -11.82
C LEU A 454 6.69 -23.15 -11.82
N GLY A 455 5.58 -22.66 -11.26
CA GLY A 455 4.27 -23.34 -11.27
C GLY A 455 4.32 -24.79 -10.78
N CYS A 456 5.03 -25.04 -9.67
CA CYS A 456 5.09 -26.34 -8.98
C CYS A 456 5.69 -27.51 -9.78
N THR A 457 6.27 -27.26 -10.96
CA THR A 457 6.63 -28.32 -11.91
C THR A 457 8.03 -28.20 -12.48
N GLN A 458 8.71 -27.08 -12.29
CA GLN A 458 10.06 -26.87 -12.84
C GLN A 458 10.86 -25.91 -11.97
N LEU A 459 12.13 -26.22 -11.76
CA LEU A 459 13.09 -25.33 -11.11
C LEU A 459 13.89 -24.58 -12.19
N LEU A 460 14.03 -23.28 -12.02
CA LEU A 460 14.92 -22.42 -12.80
C LEU A 460 16.04 -21.93 -11.88
N VAL A 461 17.29 -22.13 -12.25
CA VAL A 461 18.44 -21.79 -11.41
C VAL A 461 19.28 -20.74 -12.11
N ASP A 462 19.42 -19.59 -11.48
CA ASP A 462 20.33 -18.51 -11.86
C ASP A 462 21.62 -18.63 -11.06
N ARG A 463 22.71 -18.98 -11.74
CA ARG A 463 24.03 -19.19 -11.13
C ARG A 463 24.77 -17.84 -10.98
N PRO A 464 25.73 -17.73 -10.03
CA PRO A 464 26.54 -16.51 -9.86
C PRO A 464 27.34 -16.12 -11.10
N ASP A 465 27.74 -17.10 -11.91
CA ASP A 465 28.48 -16.90 -13.16
C ASP A 465 27.60 -16.39 -14.32
N GLY A 466 26.31 -16.19 -14.07
CA GLY A 466 25.32 -15.73 -15.05
C GLY A 466 24.71 -16.85 -15.89
N ARG A 467 25.11 -18.11 -15.68
CA ARG A 467 24.48 -19.26 -16.33
C ARG A 467 23.10 -19.51 -15.74
N ARG A 468 22.17 -19.93 -16.60
CA ARG A 468 20.81 -20.29 -16.21
C ARG A 468 20.51 -21.74 -16.59
N GLU A 469 19.94 -22.49 -15.65
CA GLU A 469 19.64 -23.92 -15.81
C GLU A 469 18.17 -24.20 -15.49
N ARG A 470 17.63 -25.26 -16.10
CA ARG A 470 16.32 -25.80 -15.77
C ARG A 470 16.46 -27.22 -15.26
N ILE A 471 15.77 -27.51 -14.17
CA ILE A 471 15.78 -28.82 -13.53
C ILE A 471 14.32 -29.26 -13.37
N ASP A 472 14.01 -30.43 -13.91
CA ASP A 472 12.69 -31.05 -13.79
C ASP A 472 12.69 -31.95 -12.55
N PRO A 473 11.83 -31.66 -11.56
CA PRO A 473 11.72 -32.49 -10.37
C PRO A 473 11.05 -33.83 -10.66
N PRO A 474 11.36 -34.89 -9.89
CA PRO A 474 10.82 -36.22 -10.09
C PRO A 474 9.33 -36.32 -9.76
N ALA A 475 8.80 -35.36 -9.02
CA ALA A 475 7.38 -35.24 -8.68
C ALA A 475 6.99 -33.75 -8.58
N PRO A 476 5.71 -33.41 -8.71
CA PRO A 476 5.23 -32.07 -8.43
C PRO A 476 5.62 -31.65 -7.02
N MET A 477 6.14 -30.43 -6.90
CA MET A 477 6.61 -29.85 -5.65
C MET A 477 5.62 -28.77 -5.23
N CYS A 478 5.36 -28.63 -3.95
CA CYS A 478 4.57 -27.51 -3.48
C CYS A 478 5.46 -26.27 -3.39
N ALA A 479 4.93 -25.12 -3.82
CA ALA A 479 5.62 -23.84 -3.78
C ALA A 479 5.68 -23.21 -2.38
N ASP A 480 5.34 -24.03 -1.39
CA ASP A 480 4.79 -23.59 -0.15
C ASP A 480 5.89 -23.32 0.87
N ALA A 481 6.95 -24.14 0.90
CA ALA A 481 8.10 -23.87 1.76
C ALA A 481 9.36 -24.57 1.25
N ALA A 482 10.53 -23.97 1.44
CA ALA A 482 11.82 -24.58 1.08
C ALA A 482 12.99 -24.08 1.94
N ALA A 483 14.02 -24.90 2.16
CA ALA A 483 15.25 -24.44 2.82
C ALA A 483 16.46 -25.31 2.50
N VAL A 484 17.64 -24.74 2.74
CA VAL A 484 18.91 -25.47 2.65
C VAL A 484 19.23 -26.11 4.00
N ASP A 485 19.30 -27.44 4.02
CA ASP A 485 19.79 -28.19 5.18
C ASP A 485 21.26 -27.86 5.43
N GLY A 486 21.56 -27.28 6.59
CA GLY A 486 22.93 -26.94 6.98
C GLY A 486 23.81 -28.17 7.24
N ALA A 487 23.22 -29.35 7.44
CA ALA A 487 23.95 -30.58 7.73
C ALA A 487 24.68 -31.12 6.49
N ASP A 488 24.02 -31.08 5.33
CA ASP A 488 24.49 -31.75 4.12
C ASP A 488 24.30 -30.93 2.83
N GLY A 489 23.77 -29.71 2.93
CA GLY A 489 23.54 -28.81 1.80
C GLY A 489 22.35 -29.21 0.92
N THR A 490 21.51 -30.15 1.35
CA THR A 490 20.30 -30.53 0.61
C THR A 490 19.32 -29.39 0.61
N ILE A 491 18.81 -29.03 -0.57
CA ILE A 491 17.68 -28.12 -0.67
C ILE A 491 16.41 -28.94 -0.48
N TRP A 492 15.63 -28.64 0.54
CA TRP A 492 14.34 -29.26 0.80
C TRP A 492 13.21 -28.35 0.36
N TRP A 493 12.15 -28.94 -0.18
CA TRP A 493 10.88 -28.31 -0.47
C TRP A 493 9.74 -29.12 0.12
N GLN A 494 8.63 -28.47 0.40
CA GLN A 494 7.40 -29.17 0.73
C GLN A 494 6.94 -30.04 -0.45
N GLY A 495 6.78 -31.34 -0.20
CA GLY A 495 6.22 -32.29 -1.16
C GLY A 495 4.70 -32.39 -1.06
N GLY A 496 4.08 -33.17 -1.94
CA GLY A 496 2.69 -33.58 -1.76
C GLY A 496 2.55 -34.58 -0.60
N GLY A 497 1.76 -34.25 0.42
CA GLY A 497 1.53 -35.09 1.60
C GLY A 497 2.48 -34.79 2.78
N ASP A 498 2.67 -35.75 3.70
CA ASP A 498 3.50 -35.63 4.91
C ASP A 498 5.00 -35.89 4.61
N ALA A 499 5.57 -35.23 3.60
CA ALA A 499 6.98 -35.39 3.25
C ALA A 499 7.60 -34.16 2.59
N LEU A 500 8.90 -33.96 2.81
CA LEU A 500 9.72 -33.04 2.04
C LEU A 500 10.37 -33.75 0.86
N VAL A 501 10.49 -33.04 -0.26
CA VAL A 501 11.26 -33.47 -1.45
C VAL A 501 12.57 -32.69 -1.43
N GLY A 502 13.70 -33.36 -1.53
CA GLY A 502 15.03 -32.75 -1.41
C GLY A 502 15.89 -32.95 -2.65
N LEU A 503 16.76 -31.99 -2.96
CA LEU A 503 17.82 -32.11 -3.95
C LEU A 503 19.18 -31.94 -3.26
N GLY A 504 19.94 -33.03 -3.18
CA GLY A 504 21.28 -33.02 -2.62
C GLY A 504 22.28 -32.26 -3.48
N PRO A 505 23.42 -31.84 -2.93
CA PRO A 505 24.44 -31.07 -3.64
C PRO A 505 25.09 -31.83 -4.82
N GLN A 506 24.92 -33.15 -4.89
CA GLN A 506 25.38 -33.98 -6.00
C GLN A 506 24.32 -34.16 -7.11
N GLY A 507 23.16 -33.51 -6.98
CA GLY A 507 22.03 -33.65 -7.91
C GLY A 507 21.14 -34.86 -7.64
N ASP A 508 21.28 -35.50 -6.48
CA ASP A 508 20.48 -36.64 -6.06
C ASP A 508 19.18 -36.21 -5.39
N TRP A 509 18.05 -36.73 -5.88
CA TRP A 509 16.74 -36.48 -5.28
C TRP A 509 16.49 -37.35 -4.06
N ARG A 510 15.93 -36.74 -3.01
CA ARG A 510 15.67 -37.34 -1.70
C ARG A 510 14.24 -37.07 -1.25
N THR A 511 13.77 -37.85 -0.28
CA THR A 511 12.48 -37.63 0.37
C THR A 511 12.65 -37.79 1.87
N LEU A 512 12.13 -36.83 2.64
CA LEU A 512 12.13 -36.88 4.10
C LEU A 512 10.67 -36.96 4.58
N PRO A 513 10.21 -38.12 5.08
CA PRO A 513 8.88 -38.23 5.65
C PRO A 513 8.80 -37.46 6.98
N THR A 514 7.67 -36.78 7.21
CA THR A 514 7.38 -36.13 8.50
C THR A 514 6.46 -36.98 9.39
N ASP A 515 5.98 -38.11 8.87
CA ASP A 515 5.13 -39.12 9.53
C ASP A 515 3.90 -38.54 10.26
N GLY A 516 3.43 -37.36 9.83
CA GLY A 516 2.34 -36.61 10.46
C GLY A 516 2.65 -36.13 11.89
N ARG A 517 3.92 -36.24 12.34
CA ARG A 517 4.35 -35.88 13.71
C ARG A 517 4.11 -34.39 13.98
N ILE A 518 4.42 -33.55 13.01
CA ILE A 518 4.24 -32.09 13.11
C ILE A 518 2.86 -31.61 12.62
N GLY A 519 2.01 -32.51 12.12
CA GLY A 519 0.76 -32.14 11.43
C GLY A 519 1.05 -31.48 10.07
N ASP A 520 0.12 -30.66 9.59
CA ASP A 520 0.32 -29.86 8.38
C ASP A 520 1.57 -28.98 8.57
N LEU A 521 2.50 -29.06 7.62
CA LEU A 521 3.68 -28.19 7.61
C LEU A 521 3.23 -26.75 7.40
N LEU A 522 3.64 -25.86 8.29
CA LEU A 522 3.31 -24.44 8.27
C LEU A 522 4.48 -23.60 7.77
N ASP A 523 5.71 -23.91 8.17
CA ASP A 523 6.91 -23.19 7.74
C ASP A 523 8.15 -24.07 7.93
N LEU A 524 9.23 -23.78 7.20
CA LEU A 524 10.51 -24.46 7.36
C LEU A 524 11.69 -23.51 7.12
N ASP A 525 12.69 -23.58 8.00
CA ASP A 525 13.84 -22.66 8.01
C ASP A 525 15.12 -23.37 8.44
N ALA A 526 16.27 -22.85 8.01
CA ALA A 526 17.59 -23.32 8.40
C ALA A 526 18.18 -22.41 9.47
N ALA A 527 18.70 -23.00 10.55
CA ALA A 527 19.35 -22.25 11.62
C ALA A 527 20.86 -22.09 11.39
N PHE A 528 21.41 -21.04 12.00
CA PHE A 528 22.86 -20.80 12.06
C PHE A 528 23.64 -21.93 12.76
N ASP A 529 22.96 -22.80 13.49
CA ASP A 529 23.55 -24.00 14.11
C ASP A 529 23.70 -25.18 13.11
N GLY A 530 23.30 -24.98 11.85
CA GLY A 530 23.35 -25.98 10.80
C GLY A 530 22.17 -26.96 10.81
N GLY A 531 21.16 -26.74 11.66
CA GLY A 531 19.97 -27.57 11.73
C GLY A 531 18.80 -27.08 10.86
N LEU A 532 17.98 -28.02 10.40
CA LEU A 532 16.72 -27.79 9.73
C LEU A 532 15.58 -27.73 10.75
N TRP A 533 14.78 -26.66 10.71
CA TRP A 533 13.62 -26.46 11.57
C TRP A 533 12.34 -26.53 10.77
N LEU A 534 11.37 -27.32 11.26
CA LEU A 534 10.07 -27.49 10.65
C LEU A 534 9.01 -27.08 11.68
N LEU A 535 8.26 -26.03 11.36
CA LEU A 535 7.08 -25.63 12.11
C LEU A 535 5.87 -26.30 11.46
N GLY A 536 5.14 -27.11 12.23
CA GLY A 536 3.88 -27.67 11.80
C GLY A 536 2.74 -27.32 12.75
N ALA A 537 1.52 -27.63 12.34
CA ALA A 537 0.31 -27.36 13.11
C ALA A 537 0.36 -27.92 14.55
N ARG A 538 1.13 -28.99 14.81
CA ARG A 538 1.21 -29.62 16.15
C ARG A 538 2.43 -29.22 16.96
N GLY A 539 3.37 -28.45 16.40
CA GLY A 539 4.57 -28.01 17.09
C GLY A 539 5.79 -27.91 16.17
N LEU A 540 6.96 -27.92 16.79
CA LEU A 540 8.24 -27.64 16.16
C LEU A 540 9.12 -28.91 16.14
N LEU A 541 9.75 -29.19 15.01
CA LEU A 541 10.73 -30.25 14.84
C LEU A 541 12.07 -29.62 14.43
N GLN A 542 13.12 -29.90 15.18
CA GLN A 542 14.50 -29.62 14.79
C GLN A 542 15.14 -30.92 14.33
N ARG A 543 15.86 -30.85 13.21
CA ARG A 543 16.86 -31.82 12.80
C ARG A 543 18.21 -31.14 12.88
N ASP A 544 19.07 -31.58 13.78
CA ASP A 544 20.38 -30.94 13.96
C ASP A 544 21.37 -31.34 12.84
N ALA A 545 22.56 -30.75 12.86
CA ALA A 545 23.62 -31.01 11.89
C ALA A 545 24.12 -32.48 11.86
N SER A 546 23.81 -33.28 12.90
CA SER A 546 24.11 -34.72 12.92
C SER A 546 22.99 -35.58 12.32
N GLY A 547 21.86 -34.96 11.95
CA GLY A 547 20.63 -35.61 11.52
C GLY A 547 19.77 -36.11 12.67
N ALA A 548 20.09 -35.79 13.92
CA ALA A 548 19.27 -36.16 15.06
C ALA A 548 18.04 -35.26 15.16
N GLU A 549 16.89 -35.87 15.42
CA GLU A 549 15.62 -35.16 15.47
C GLU A 549 15.16 -34.91 16.90
N ARG A 550 14.67 -33.69 17.14
CA ARG A 550 14.06 -33.27 18.40
C ARG A 550 12.76 -32.55 18.13
N MET A 551 11.69 -32.99 18.79
CA MET A 551 10.36 -32.45 18.59
C MET A 551 9.82 -31.87 19.89
N TRP A 552 9.14 -30.73 19.78
CA TRP A 552 8.38 -30.12 20.85
C TRP A 552 6.94 -29.89 20.37
N THR A 553 5.96 -30.31 21.17
CA THR A 553 4.56 -30.02 20.87
C THR A 553 4.26 -28.56 21.15
N ALA A 554 3.29 -27.96 20.43
CA ALA A 554 2.90 -26.58 20.64
C ALA A 554 2.51 -26.29 22.11
N ASN A 555 1.83 -27.24 22.77
CA ASN A 555 1.51 -27.16 24.20
C ASN A 555 2.76 -27.20 25.10
N ALA A 556 3.76 -28.04 24.78
CA ALA A 556 5.00 -28.10 25.55
C ALA A 556 5.86 -26.84 25.39
N LEU A 557 5.72 -26.16 24.25
CA LEU A 557 6.32 -24.85 23.99
C LEU A 557 5.52 -23.70 24.61
N GLY A 558 4.38 -23.95 25.25
CA GLY A 558 3.55 -22.89 25.85
C GLY A 558 2.79 -22.03 24.83
N PHE A 559 2.76 -22.41 23.55
CA PHE A 559 2.02 -21.68 22.54
C PHE A 559 0.51 -21.84 22.72
N GLU A 560 -0.24 -20.77 22.47
CA GLU A 560 -1.68 -20.87 22.47
C GLU A 560 -2.18 -21.55 21.20
N VAL A 561 -2.90 -22.66 21.39
CA VAL A 561 -3.42 -23.52 20.32
C VAL A 561 -4.94 -23.46 20.18
N SER A 562 -5.45 -23.96 19.05
CA SER A 562 -6.87 -24.14 18.80
C SER A 562 -7.49 -25.20 19.73
N SER A 563 -8.82 -25.33 19.71
CA SER A 563 -9.52 -26.40 20.44
C SER A 563 -9.13 -27.82 19.97
N ARG A 564 -8.47 -27.95 18.81
CA ARG A 564 -7.91 -29.21 18.30
C ARG A 564 -6.43 -29.40 18.68
N GLY A 565 -5.84 -28.48 19.43
CA GLY A 565 -4.43 -28.53 19.81
C GLY A 565 -3.47 -28.09 18.71
N GLU A 566 -3.95 -27.32 17.73
CA GLU A 566 -3.19 -26.91 16.55
C GLU A 566 -2.84 -25.41 16.56
N LEU A 567 -1.61 -25.09 16.17
CA LEU A 567 -1.18 -23.77 15.74
C LEU A 567 -1.90 -23.42 14.44
N LEU A 568 -2.37 -22.18 14.33
CA LEU A 568 -3.13 -21.71 13.18
C LEU A 568 -2.44 -20.45 12.66
N GLY A 569 -1.98 -20.46 11.40
CA GLY A 569 -1.34 -19.32 10.75
C GLY A 569 -0.13 -18.84 11.55
N ALA A 570 0.89 -19.70 11.63
CA ALA A 570 2.08 -19.45 12.41
C ALA A 570 3.31 -19.45 11.50
N GLU A 571 4.18 -18.46 11.70
CA GLU A 571 5.43 -18.28 10.95
C GLU A 571 6.61 -18.50 11.89
N LEU A 572 7.68 -19.11 11.39
CA LEU A 572 8.93 -19.33 12.10
C LEU A 572 9.93 -18.25 11.68
N GLY A 573 10.68 -17.69 12.62
CA GLY A 573 11.80 -16.78 12.38
C GLY A 573 13.04 -17.36 13.04
N VAL A 574 14.14 -17.53 12.30
CA VAL A 574 15.38 -18.08 12.86
C VAL A 574 16.50 -17.06 12.78
N GLY A 575 16.99 -16.64 13.95
CA GLY A 575 18.04 -15.63 14.11
C GLY A 575 19.38 -16.24 14.53
N ARG A 576 20.39 -15.37 14.70
CA ARG A 576 21.75 -15.78 15.10
C ARG A 576 21.76 -16.36 16.53
N ALA A 577 22.71 -17.27 16.78
CA ALA A 577 22.95 -17.85 18.10
C ALA A 577 21.74 -18.61 18.71
N GLY A 578 20.88 -19.20 17.87
CA GLY A 578 19.80 -20.08 18.32
C GLY A 578 18.52 -19.36 18.78
N THR A 579 18.42 -18.04 18.57
CA THR A 579 17.17 -17.30 18.79
C THR A 579 16.13 -17.73 17.76
N LEU A 580 14.95 -18.12 18.23
CA LEU A 580 13.81 -18.46 17.38
C LEU A 580 12.66 -17.51 17.71
N ALA A 581 11.86 -17.19 16.71
CA ALA A 581 10.59 -16.53 16.90
C ALA A 581 9.50 -17.39 16.26
N VAL A 582 8.37 -17.52 16.92
CA VAL A 582 7.17 -18.14 16.35
C VAL A 582 6.03 -17.18 16.57
N ALA A 583 5.61 -16.52 15.50
CA ALA A 583 4.43 -15.68 15.51
C ALA A 583 3.23 -16.55 15.17
N HIS A 584 2.15 -16.46 15.93
CA HIS A 584 0.92 -17.22 15.68
C HIS A 584 -0.30 -16.36 16.00
N ARG A 585 -1.49 -16.81 15.60
CA ARG A 585 -2.78 -16.10 15.77
C ARG A 585 -3.11 -15.48 17.12
N ARG A 586 -2.39 -15.86 18.17
CA ARG A 586 -2.69 -15.47 19.55
C ARG A 586 -1.50 -14.84 20.27
N GLY A 587 -0.32 -14.76 19.65
CA GLY A 587 0.86 -14.19 20.28
C GLY A 587 2.15 -14.47 19.53
N LEU A 588 3.25 -14.02 20.14
CA LEU A 588 4.61 -14.22 19.67
C LEU A 588 5.38 -15.00 20.73
N GLY A 589 5.97 -16.13 20.34
CA GLY A 589 6.95 -16.84 21.15
C GLY A 589 8.36 -16.48 20.71
N LEU A 590 9.24 -16.11 21.63
CA LEU A 590 10.65 -15.86 21.40
C LEU A 590 11.47 -16.86 22.21
N ARG A 591 12.32 -17.63 21.55
CA ARG A 591 13.26 -18.55 22.18
C ARG A 591 14.55 -17.80 22.49
N GLU A 592 14.88 -17.78 23.78
CA GLU A 592 16.11 -17.19 24.29
C GLU A 592 17.30 -18.12 24.09
N SER A 593 18.51 -17.55 24.17
CA SER A 593 19.78 -18.28 23.99
C SER A 593 20.01 -19.42 25.02
N ASP A 594 19.32 -19.38 26.17
CA ASP A 594 19.35 -20.44 27.18
C ASP A 594 18.34 -21.58 26.90
N GLY A 595 17.55 -21.45 25.83
CA GLY A 595 16.55 -22.41 25.40
C GLY A 595 15.16 -22.20 26.02
N SER A 596 14.97 -21.20 26.88
CA SER A 596 13.66 -20.82 27.42
C SER A 596 12.83 -20.06 26.37
N TRP A 597 11.51 -20.00 26.57
CA TRP A 597 10.59 -19.26 25.71
C TRP A 597 9.95 -18.09 26.48
N LEU A 598 10.06 -16.91 25.90
CA LEU A 598 9.28 -15.73 26.25
C LEU A 598 8.02 -15.71 25.38
N HIS A 599 6.86 -15.52 25.99
CA HIS A 599 5.59 -15.41 25.27
C HIS A 599 5.01 -14.03 25.47
N LEU A 600 4.71 -13.38 24.36
CA LEU A 600 4.01 -12.09 24.33
C LEU A 600 2.63 -12.33 23.75
N SER A 601 1.61 -12.10 24.57
CA SER A 601 0.22 -12.07 24.12
C SER A 601 0.00 -10.89 23.19
N GLN A 602 -1.10 -10.96 22.43
CA GLN A 602 -1.50 -9.84 21.57
C GLN A 602 -1.62 -8.52 22.34
N ALA A 603 -2.15 -8.55 23.57
CA ALA A 603 -2.32 -7.35 24.40
C ALA A 603 -0.98 -6.77 24.86
N GLU A 604 0.01 -7.61 25.16
CA GLU A 604 1.35 -7.18 25.55
C GLU A 604 2.10 -6.57 24.36
N LEU A 605 1.97 -7.17 23.16
CA LEU A 605 2.51 -6.59 21.93
C LEU A 605 1.92 -5.22 21.62
N THR A 606 0.60 -5.06 21.78
CA THR A 606 -0.09 -3.77 21.65
C THR A 606 0.37 -2.73 22.67
N ALA A 607 0.77 -3.16 23.87
CA ALA A 607 1.30 -2.27 24.90
C ALA A 607 2.76 -1.84 24.63
N ILE A 608 3.54 -2.69 23.98
CA ILE A 608 4.92 -2.42 23.58
C ILE A 608 4.97 -1.49 22.37
N ASP A 609 4.15 -1.75 21.36
CA ASP A 609 4.03 -0.92 20.16
C ASP A 609 2.54 -0.75 19.77
N PRO A 610 1.99 0.47 19.87
CA PRO A 610 0.61 0.76 19.49
C PRO A 610 0.28 0.47 18.01
N ALA A 611 1.27 0.27 17.14
CA ALA A 611 1.05 -0.22 15.78
C ALA A 611 0.28 -1.56 15.77
N PHE A 612 0.50 -2.42 16.78
CA PHE A 612 -0.28 -3.64 17.00
C PHE A 612 -1.68 -3.37 17.60
N ALA A 613 -2.13 -2.13 17.81
CA ALA A 613 -3.48 -1.81 18.29
C ALA A 613 -4.50 -1.61 17.15
N VAL A 614 -4.01 -1.36 15.93
CA VAL A 614 -4.81 -0.83 14.81
C VAL A 614 -5.75 -1.90 14.20
N ASN A 615 -5.47 -3.18 14.46
CA ASN A 615 -6.31 -4.32 14.09
C ASN A 615 -6.75 -5.06 15.38
N PRO A 616 -8.03 -5.45 15.56
CA PRO A 616 -8.46 -6.24 16.72
C PRO A 616 -7.87 -7.67 16.75
N SER A 617 -7.18 -8.11 15.70
CA SER A 617 -6.36 -9.32 15.70
C SER A 617 -5.14 -9.18 14.76
N PRO A 618 -4.11 -8.39 15.14
CA PRO A 618 -2.91 -8.14 14.35
C PRO A 618 -2.21 -9.42 13.90
N LEU A 619 -2.09 -10.41 14.78
CA LEU A 619 -1.50 -11.70 14.44
C LEU A 619 -2.51 -12.69 13.83
N ALA A 620 -3.79 -12.32 13.62
CA ALA A 620 -4.77 -13.25 13.03
C ALA A 620 -4.33 -13.80 11.66
N ASN A 621 -3.55 -13.02 10.93
CA ASN A 621 -2.99 -13.31 9.63
C ASN A 621 -1.52 -12.81 9.60
N VAL A 622 -0.62 -13.49 10.31
CA VAL A 622 0.82 -13.31 10.08
C VAL A 622 1.14 -13.87 8.69
N HIS A 623 1.85 -13.09 7.89
CA HIS A 623 2.29 -13.43 6.53
C HIS A 623 3.80 -13.67 6.47
N ASP A 624 4.57 -13.01 7.34
CA ASP A 624 6.01 -13.21 7.44
C ASP A 624 6.55 -12.79 8.81
N LEU A 625 7.69 -13.35 9.20
CA LEU A 625 8.37 -13.11 10.46
C LEU A 625 9.90 -13.18 10.29
N GLU A 626 10.60 -12.08 10.55
CA GLU A 626 12.05 -11.99 10.39
C GLU A 626 12.77 -11.60 11.70
N LEU A 627 13.94 -12.18 11.91
CA LEU A 627 14.86 -11.82 12.99
C LEU A 627 16.10 -11.16 12.40
N ALA A 628 16.23 -9.85 12.62
CA ALA A 628 17.36 -9.08 12.14
C ALA A 628 18.65 -9.39 12.93
N ALA A 629 19.81 -9.12 12.33
CA ALA A 629 21.11 -9.35 12.96
C ALA A 629 21.35 -8.51 14.23
N ASP A 630 20.65 -7.39 14.38
CA ASP A 630 20.65 -6.56 15.59
C ASP A 630 19.76 -7.12 16.71
N GLY A 631 19.04 -8.22 16.45
CA GLY A 631 18.10 -8.86 17.36
C GLY A 631 16.69 -8.29 17.33
N SER A 632 16.39 -7.35 16.42
CA SER A 632 15.02 -6.86 16.23
C SER A 632 14.15 -7.89 15.50
N VAL A 633 12.88 -7.96 15.88
CA VAL A 633 11.87 -8.86 15.28
C VAL A 633 10.98 -8.04 14.36
N TRP A 634 10.87 -8.46 13.11
CA TRP A 634 9.98 -7.84 12.13
C TRP A 634 8.83 -8.79 11.82
N ILE A 635 7.62 -8.26 11.82
CA ILE A 635 6.40 -9.05 11.63
C ILE A 635 5.58 -8.39 10.53
N ALA A 636 5.32 -9.12 9.45
CA ALA A 636 4.33 -8.74 8.45
C ALA A 636 3.01 -9.45 8.78
N ALA A 637 1.94 -8.68 9.01
CA ALA A 637 0.64 -9.26 9.35
C ALA A 637 -0.53 -8.42 8.82
N GLY A 638 -1.40 -9.05 8.03
CA GLY A 638 -2.42 -8.36 7.24
C GLY A 638 -1.83 -7.23 6.41
N ASN A 639 -2.28 -6.00 6.65
CA ASN A 639 -1.86 -4.84 5.87
C ASN A 639 -0.70 -4.04 6.49
N GLN A 640 0.06 -4.63 7.42
CA GLN A 640 1.03 -3.90 8.26
C GLN A 640 2.36 -4.65 8.41
N VAL A 641 3.43 -3.88 8.64
CA VAL A 641 4.74 -4.37 9.09
C VAL A 641 5.04 -3.70 10.43
N ALA A 642 5.43 -4.50 11.43
CA ALA A 642 5.83 -4.01 12.74
C ALA A 642 7.25 -4.45 13.06
N ARG A 643 8.02 -3.59 13.75
CA ARG A 643 9.38 -3.88 14.21
C ARG A 643 9.43 -3.79 15.73
N LEU A 644 9.69 -4.92 16.39
CA LEU A 644 10.02 -4.97 17.80
C LEU A 644 11.54 -4.81 17.95
N ALA A 645 11.97 -3.69 18.52
CA ALA A 645 13.34 -3.56 18.97
C ALA A 645 13.62 -4.56 20.11
N ARG A 646 14.87 -4.98 20.25
CA ARG A 646 15.30 -5.97 21.25
C ARG A 646 15.09 -5.49 22.69
#